data_AF-A0A3S3SE86-F1
#
_entry.id   AF-A0A3S3SE86-F1
#
_cell.length_a   1.000
_cell.length_b   1.000
_cell.length_c   1.000
_cell.angle_alpha   90.00
_cell.angle_beta   90.00
_cell.angle_gamma   90.00
#
_symmetry.space_group_name_H-M   'P 1'
#
loop_
_entity.id
_entity.type
_entity.pdbx_description
1 polymer ?
#
loop_
_entity_poly.entity_id
_entity_poly.type
_entity_poly.pdbx_seq_one_letter_code
_entity_poly.pdbx_strand_id
1 'polypeptide(L)'
;MDNEQPHQELVKCVVVGDTAVGKTRLICARACNSKLDISQVLTTHVPTVWAIDQYRMRKDVLERSCEVVDKVSVSLRLWDTFGDHEKDRRFAYGRSDVVLLCFSIANPISLRNCKAVWYPEIRKFCPTTPIVLVACKNDLRYMYRDEKFLKMWRERSPFFRPLRESDILTPEQGRSVASEINAPYYESSAFTHFGVNEVFENVIRIALIARRQQRFWMTNLKPVQSAMLQKPFCPPRPNPPKVIVPPSSFEDHMLTLLNSEAFTDTIMILGNSEFALHKIILSAASSLMYTLFMQEIANNNEATISSSSVMLARSASDSSISSSVDNSSSGNFNADTELLISKDAEYRQCQPSLFQCAYFKTALWSLSSTGGSRNNNNNLIGSVAKRFASCANFKDNQLRRESIEKTTIQRPIQHPLFQMVSSESCANGEQYRKKSSTSAQQTVLSLSQLITKDALKQCLHFMYTGCIEQMDVPLCELLDAAELFQLDELVAVLKHIEINQLTLQEYFEEKNYENKYIKGLQSRLKNLLLQNLFADVCFQFDDGVCFAHKPMLMARCDMMEAMFKGYFRESSAKVVQFPGVSSETFRQFLHYIYSDELDNNVNANTCLNLLELANRLCLPHLVSLIENKVIKELDELSADGIDITEHALKLLEPCQMHNADQLAEWCLYQITIHYKEISHKNMKLLRSLHPENQAYLNRNRWPPVWYLKELDYYERCVREKLLQKKGVKRHRNTGCLCFSGKSKRKDRIDF
;
A
#
# COMPACT_ATOMS: atom_id res chain seq x y z
N MET A 1 -52.06 -46.64 6.13
CA MET A 1 -50.89 -46.83 5.24
C MET A 1 -49.71 -46.33 6.01
N ASP A 2 -49.09 -47.26 6.73
CA ASP A 2 -48.29 -46.95 7.91
C ASP A 2 -46.84 -47.21 7.54
N ASN A 3 -46.18 -46.16 7.07
CA ASN A 3 -44.74 -46.21 6.82
C ASN A 3 -44.01 -46.14 8.16
N GLU A 4 -43.56 -47.29 8.66
CA GLU A 4 -42.67 -47.39 9.82
C GLU A 4 -41.37 -46.62 9.55
N GLN A 5 -41.27 -45.39 10.07
CA GLN A 5 -40.00 -44.68 10.09
C GLN A 5 -39.05 -45.38 11.08
N PRO A 6 -37.82 -45.74 10.67
CA PRO A 6 -36.93 -46.56 11.49
C PRO A 6 -36.54 -45.83 12.78
N HIS A 7 -36.77 -46.50 13.91
CA HIS A 7 -36.59 -46.06 15.32
C HIS A 7 -35.89 -44.69 15.51
N GLN A 8 -36.65 -43.60 15.37
CA GLN A 8 -36.13 -42.25 15.57
C GLN A 8 -36.11 -41.90 17.07
N GLU A 9 -34.92 -41.60 17.59
CA GLU A 9 -34.72 -41.14 18.96
C GLU A 9 -35.03 -39.64 19.08
N LEU A 10 -36.12 -39.29 19.75
CA LEU A 10 -36.40 -37.90 20.11
C LEU A 10 -35.40 -37.40 21.17
N VAL A 11 -34.79 -36.24 21.01
CA VAL A 11 -33.91 -35.60 22.01
C VAL A 11 -34.39 -34.18 22.31
N LYS A 12 -34.78 -33.91 23.56
CA LYS A 12 -35.08 -32.57 24.07
C LYS A 12 -33.82 -31.94 24.68
N CYS A 13 -33.34 -30.87 24.05
CA CYS A 13 -32.29 -30.00 24.54
C CYS A 13 -32.88 -28.65 24.99
N VAL A 14 -32.53 -28.20 26.20
CA VAL A 14 -32.96 -26.89 26.73
C VAL A 14 -31.76 -25.96 26.87
N VAL A 15 -31.86 -24.75 26.32
CA VAL A 15 -30.75 -23.80 26.22
C VAL A 15 -30.96 -22.66 27.21
N VAL A 16 -30.04 -22.51 28.18
CA VAL A 16 -30.17 -21.66 29.37
C VAL A 16 -28.90 -20.83 29.60
N GLY A 17 -28.95 -19.82 30.47
CA GLY A 17 -27.89 -18.83 30.65
C GLY A 17 -28.40 -17.39 30.54
N ASP A 18 -27.56 -16.42 30.88
CA ASP A 18 -27.92 -15.00 31.00
C ASP A 18 -28.54 -14.40 29.71
N THR A 19 -29.17 -13.24 29.85
CA THR A 19 -29.67 -12.44 28.72
C THR A 19 -28.51 -11.97 27.83
N ALA A 20 -28.76 -11.86 26.52
CA ALA A 20 -27.79 -11.46 25.48
C ALA A 20 -26.50 -12.31 25.32
N VAL A 21 -26.35 -13.46 25.99
CA VAL A 21 -25.12 -14.29 25.85
C VAL A 21 -24.96 -14.94 24.46
N GLY A 22 -26.06 -15.13 23.73
CA GLY A 22 -26.06 -15.70 22.37
C GLY A 22 -26.90 -16.97 22.17
N LYS A 23 -27.73 -17.38 23.14
CA LYS A 23 -28.56 -18.60 23.09
C LYS A 23 -29.38 -18.72 21.79
N THR A 24 -30.25 -17.74 21.55
CA THR A 24 -31.07 -17.62 20.33
C THR A 24 -30.21 -17.57 19.05
N ARG A 25 -29.06 -16.88 19.09
CA ARG A 25 -28.14 -16.79 17.94
C ARG A 25 -27.56 -18.17 17.56
N LEU A 26 -27.15 -18.96 18.55
CA LEU A 26 -26.65 -20.32 18.36
C LEU A 26 -27.74 -21.27 17.82
N ILE A 27 -28.96 -21.17 18.35
CA ILE A 27 -30.13 -21.94 17.86
C ILE A 27 -30.46 -21.56 16.41
N CYS A 28 -30.52 -20.27 16.07
CA CYS A 28 -30.76 -19.82 14.70
C CYS A 28 -29.66 -20.27 13.74
N ALA A 29 -28.38 -20.18 14.13
CA ALA A 29 -27.27 -20.66 13.30
C ALA A 29 -27.38 -22.16 12.99
N ARG A 30 -27.78 -22.98 13.97
CA ARG A 30 -28.05 -24.42 13.77
C ARG A 30 -29.26 -24.68 12.88
N ALA A 31 -30.37 -23.98 13.09
CA ALA A 31 -31.62 -24.15 12.34
C ALA A 31 -31.51 -23.69 10.86
N CYS A 32 -30.72 -22.66 10.59
CA CYS A 32 -30.42 -22.21 9.24
C CYS A 32 -29.30 -23.03 8.56
N ASN A 33 -28.38 -23.59 9.34
CA ASN A 33 -27.18 -24.31 8.86
C ASN A 33 -26.39 -23.52 7.80
N SER A 34 -26.29 -22.20 7.99
CA SER A 34 -25.61 -21.26 7.11
C SER A 34 -24.71 -20.29 7.88
N LYS A 35 -23.75 -19.69 7.20
CA LYS A 35 -23.02 -18.53 7.71
C LYS A 35 -23.95 -17.32 7.68
N LEU A 36 -24.15 -16.69 8.83
CA LEU A 36 -24.88 -15.43 8.94
C LEU A 36 -23.89 -14.28 8.79
N ASP A 37 -24.17 -13.33 7.90
CA ASP A 37 -23.33 -12.13 7.77
C ASP A 37 -23.36 -11.27 9.06
N ILE A 38 -22.31 -10.48 9.30
CA ILE A 38 -22.22 -9.55 10.45
C ILE A 38 -23.47 -8.67 10.54
N SER A 39 -23.97 -8.16 9.40
CA SER A 39 -25.18 -7.35 9.39
C SER A 39 -26.38 -8.12 9.93
N GLN A 40 -26.56 -9.39 9.51
CA GLN A 40 -27.67 -10.29 9.86
C GLN A 40 -27.58 -10.77 11.32
N VAL A 41 -26.37 -11.10 11.81
CA VAL A 41 -26.06 -11.46 13.21
C VAL A 41 -26.40 -10.31 14.17
N LEU A 42 -26.46 -9.07 13.68
CA LEU A 42 -26.79 -7.90 14.48
C LEU A 42 -28.19 -7.31 14.22
N THR A 43 -28.80 -7.46 13.03
CA THR A 43 -30.16 -6.92 12.75
C THR A 43 -31.31 -7.85 13.12
N THR A 44 -31.17 -9.17 13.01
CA THR A 44 -32.33 -10.06 13.16
C THR A 44 -32.76 -10.20 14.62
N HIS A 45 -33.73 -9.39 15.06
CA HIS A 45 -34.37 -9.55 16.36
C HIS A 45 -35.35 -10.73 16.32
N VAL A 46 -35.06 -11.77 17.10
CA VAL A 46 -35.88 -12.98 17.23
C VAL A 46 -36.48 -13.00 18.64
N PRO A 47 -37.81 -12.88 18.80
CA PRO A 47 -38.44 -12.89 20.13
C PRO A 47 -38.25 -14.23 20.86
N THR A 48 -37.57 -14.22 22.01
CA THR A 48 -37.13 -15.41 22.76
C THR A 48 -38.26 -16.08 23.59
N VAL A 49 -39.46 -16.22 23.01
CA VAL A 49 -40.63 -16.81 23.69
C VAL A 49 -40.86 -18.24 23.18
N TRP A 50 -40.30 -19.24 23.88
CA TRP A 50 -40.62 -20.68 23.70
C TRP A 50 -40.58 -21.18 22.24
N ALA A 51 -39.56 -20.79 21.49
CA ALA A 51 -39.49 -20.96 20.03
C ALA A 51 -39.29 -22.43 19.58
N ILE A 52 -40.35 -23.24 19.65
CA ILE A 52 -40.50 -24.50 18.91
C ILE A 52 -41.60 -24.37 17.87
N ASP A 53 -42.83 -24.02 18.24
CA ASP A 53 -43.97 -24.10 17.33
C ASP A 53 -43.94 -23.04 16.21
N GLN A 54 -43.27 -21.89 16.40
CA GLN A 54 -43.03 -20.93 15.31
C GLN A 54 -42.05 -21.46 14.25
N TYR A 55 -41.03 -22.24 14.64
CA TYR A 55 -40.09 -22.83 13.67
C TYR A 55 -40.66 -24.05 12.95
N ARG A 56 -41.56 -24.80 13.60
CA ARG A 56 -42.27 -25.94 12.99
C ARG A 56 -43.10 -25.56 11.76
N MET A 57 -43.48 -24.28 11.61
CA MET A 57 -44.18 -23.79 10.42
C MET A 57 -43.31 -23.78 9.16
N ARG A 58 -41.98 -23.95 9.27
CA ARG A 58 -41.06 -24.03 8.13
C ARG A 58 -40.58 -25.47 7.92
N LYS A 59 -41.03 -26.10 6.83
CA LYS A 59 -40.67 -27.47 6.42
C LYS A 59 -39.16 -27.72 6.44
N ASP A 60 -38.39 -26.81 5.87
CA ASP A 60 -36.93 -26.70 5.94
C ASP A 60 -36.32 -26.93 7.34
N VAL A 61 -36.92 -26.34 8.37
CA VAL A 61 -36.39 -26.36 9.75
C VAL A 61 -36.80 -27.64 10.47
N LEU A 62 -37.99 -28.18 10.15
CA LEU A 62 -38.38 -29.53 10.56
C LEU A 62 -37.44 -30.58 9.96
N GLU A 63 -37.14 -30.51 8.67
CA GLU A 63 -36.25 -31.45 7.98
C GLU A 63 -34.83 -31.39 8.56
N ARG A 64 -34.28 -30.18 8.77
CA ARG A 64 -32.97 -29.99 9.42
C ARG A 64 -32.95 -30.33 10.92
N SER A 65 -34.11 -30.52 11.57
CA SER A 65 -34.17 -31.02 12.95
C SER A 65 -34.03 -32.54 13.06
N CYS A 66 -34.05 -33.26 11.93
CA CYS A 66 -33.86 -34.69 11.83
C CYS A 66 -32.45 -34.98 11.30
N GLU A 67 -31.62 -35.69 12.07
CA GLU A 67 -30.23 -35.98 11.70
C GLU A 67 -29.78 -37.38 12.14
N VAL A 68 -28.67 -37.87 11.58
CA VAL A 68 -28.12 -39.19 11.90
C VAL A 68 -26.78 -39.04 12.63
N VAL A 69 -26.80 -39.17 13.96
CA VAL A 69 -25.60 -39.09 14.81
C VAL A 69 -25.16 -40.50 15.17
N ASP A 70 -23.91 -40.86 14.85
CA ASP A 70 -23.30 -42.17 15.15
C ASP A 70 -24.16 -43.38 14.73
N LYS A 71 -24.83 -43.29 13.56
CA LYS A 71 -25.78 -44.28 13.00
C LYS A 71 -27.14 -44.38 13.71
N VAL A 72 -27.47 -43.47 14.62
CA VAL A 72 -28.81 -43.35 15.23
C VAL A 72 -29.57 -42.20 14.56
N SER A 73 -30.81 -42.46 14.11
CA SER A 73 -31.72 -41.42 13.63
C SER A 73 -32.26 -40.63 14.82
N VAL A 74 -32.13 -39.31 14.79
CA VAL A 74 -32.46 -38.41 15.91
C VAL A 74 -33.36 -37.27 15.45
N SER A 75 -34.36 -36.92 16.24
CA SER A 75 -35.08 -35.64 16.12
C SER A 75 -34.69 -34.72 17.28
N LEU A 76 -33.98 -33.63 16.99
CA LEU A 76 -33.49 -32.67 17.98
C LEU A 76 -34.50 -31.54 18.19
N ARG A 77 -35.06 -31.44 19.40
CA ARG A 77 -35.94 -30.33 19.80
C ARG A 77 -35.21 -29.37 20.72
N LEU A 78 -34.90 -28.18 20.20
CA LEU A 78 -34.24 -27.08 20.91
C LEU A 78 -35.28 -26.19 21.61
N TRP A 79 -35.12 -25.97 22.91
CA TRP A 79 -35.96 -25.06 23.71
C TRP A 79 -35.10 -23.86 24.14
N ASP A 80 -35.34 -22.68 23.54
CA ASP A 80 -34.71 -21.44 23.98
C ASP A 80 -35.41 -20.86 25.23
N THR A 81 -34.69 -20.08 26.04
CA THR A 81 -35.20 -19.52 27.30
C THR A 81 -34.72 -18.09 27.56
N PHE A 82 -35.55 -17.30 28.24
CA PHE A 82 -35.17 -15.99 28.77
C PHE A 82 -34.15 -16.08 29.91
N GLY A 83 -33.18 -15.15 29.95
CA GLY A 83 -32.21 -15.07 31.05
C GLY A 83 -32.82 -14.56 32.36
N ASP A 84 -33.92 -13.82 32.25
CA ASP A 84 -34.54 -12.96 33.28
C ASP A 84 -35.86 -13.55 33.85
N HIS A 85 -36.61 -14.31 33.05
CA HIS A 85 -37.94 -14.82 33.43
C HIS A 85 -37.92 -16.18 34.16
N GLU A 86 -37.43 -16.22 35.41
CA GLU A 86 -37.32 -17.45 36.24
C GLU A 86 -38.65 -18.23 36.36
N LYS A 87 -39.77 -17.52 36.59
CA LYS A 87 -41.10 -18.13 36.82
C LYS A 87 -41.59 -19.00 35.67
N ASP A 88 -41.11 -18.76 34.46
CA ASP A 88 -41.51 -19.46 33.25
C ASP A 88 -40.52 -20.58 32.91
N ARG A 89 -39.20 -20.35 33.09
CA ARG A 89 -38.13 -21.33 32.81
C ARG A 89 -38.37 -22.72 33.41
N ARG A 90 -38.99 -22.81 34.59
CA ARG A 90 -39.34 -24.08 35.25
C ARG A 90 -40.06 -25.08 34.34
N PHE A 91 -40.91 -24.62 33.41
CA PHE A 91 -41.63 -25.51 32.49
C PHE A 91 -40.72 -26.04 31.36
N ALA A 92 -39.59 -25.37 31.06
CA ALA A 92 -38.66 -25.78 30.01
C ALA A 92 -37.90 -27.03 30.44
N TYR A 93 -37.44 -27.10 31.69
CA TYR A 93 -36.69 -28.25 32.22
C TYR A 93 -37.47 -29.58 32.23
N GLY A 94 -38.81 -29.54 32.20
CA GLY A 94 -39.65 -30.73 32.23
C GLY A 94 -39.34 -31.74 31.11
N ARG A 95 -38.96 -32.96 31.49
CA ARG A 95 -38.55 -34.08 30.61
C ARG A 95 -37.39 -33.73 29.65
N SER A 96 -36.39 -32.99 30.12
CA SER A 96 -35.19 -32.66 29.32
C SER A 96 -34.17 -33.78 29.32
N ASP A 97 -33.72 -34.19 28.14
CA ASP A 97 -32.68 -35.21 27.97
C ASP A 97 -31.27 -34.65 28.17
N VAL A 98 -31.10 -33.34 27.93
CA VAL A 98 -29.84 -32.62 28.08
C VAL A 98 -30.09 -31.11 28.24
N VAL A 99 -29.23 -30.41 28.97
CA VAL A 99 -29.26 -28.95 29.13
C VAL A 99 -27.99 -28.33 28.57
N LEU A 100 -28.16 -27.31 27.74
CA LEU A 100 -27.09 -26.51 27.16
C LEU A 100 -26.96 -25.20 27.95
N LEU A 101 -25.92 -25.08 28.76
CA LEU A 101 -25.65 -23.90 29.59
C LEU A 101 -24.70 -22.97 28.84
N CYS A 102 -25.21 -21.83 28.39
CA CYS A 102 -24.47 -20.85 27.59
C CYS A 102 -24.01 -19.64 28.42
N PHE A 103 -22.77 -19.21 28.20
CA PHE A 103 -22.27 -17.88 28.58
C PHE A 103 -21.66 -17.18 27.37
N SER A 104 -21.28 -15.90 27.49
CA SER A 104 -20.55 -15.19 26.42
C SER A 104 -19.11 -14.95 26.82
N ILE A 105 -18.17 -15.22 25.92
CA ILE A 105 -16.74 -14.98 26.20
C ILE A 105 -16.42 -13.51 26.46
N ALA A 106 -17.28 -12.57 26.04
CA ALA A 106 -17.14 -11.13 26.24
C ALA A 106 -17.87 -10.61 27.49
N ASN A 107 -18.34 -11.50 28.38
CA ASN A 107 -18.97 -11.14 29.64
C ASN A 107 -18.54 -12.08 30.78
N PRO A 108 -17.50 -11.70 31.55
CA PRO A 108 -17.01 -12.46 32.71
C PRO A 108 -18.05 -12.74 33.79
N ILE A 109 -19.11 -11.91 33.92
CA ILE A 109 -20.20 -12.12 34.87
C ILE A 109 -21.04 -13.32 34.44
N SER A 110 -21.29 -13.49 33.14
CA SER A 110 -22.10 -14.61 32.63
C SER A 110 -21.48 -15.99 32.90
N LEU A 111 -20.15 -16.10 32.88
CA LEU A 111 -19.45 -17.32 33.30
C LEU A 111 -19.54 -17.57 34.81
N ARG A 112 -19.49 -16.53 35.65
CA ARG A 112 -19.71 -16.66 37.10
C ARG A 112 -21.14 -17.12 37.40
N ASN A 113 -22.12 -16.56 36.70
CA ASN A 113 -23.53 -16.92 36.83
C ASN A 113 -23.81 -18.37 36.43
N CYS A 114 -23.07 -18.96 35.48
CA CYS A 114 -23.17 -20.40 35.17
C CYS A 114 -23.00 -21.28 36.42
N LYS A 115 -22.04 -20.95 37.31
CA LYS A 115 -21.82 -21.65 38.57
C LYS A 115 -22.75 -21.18 39.69
N ALA A 116 -22.94 -19.88 39.84
CA ALA A 116 -23.62 -19.27 41.00
C ALA A 116 -25.16 -19.32 40.92
N VAL A 117 -25.73 -19.29 39.71
CA VAL A 117 -27.19 -19.18 39.48
C VAL A 117 -27.71 -20.38 38.70
N TRP A 118 -27.17 -20.60 37.50
CA TRP A 118 -27.74 -21.54 36.55
C TRP A 118 -27.53 -23.00 36.95
N TYR A 119 -26.35 -23.39 37.41
CA TYR A 119 -26.10 -24.77 37.84
C TYR A 119 -27.02 -25.19 39.02
N PRO A 120 -27.20 -24.39 40.09
CA PRO A 120 -28.23 -24.62 41.10
C PRO A 120 -29.66 -24.71 40.53
N GLU A 121 -30.07 -23.80 39.63
CA GLU A 121 -31.41 -23.83 39.02
C GLU A 121 -31.66 -25.12 38.22
N ILE A 122 -30.70 -25.51 37.38
CA ILE A 122 -30.77 -26.74 36.57
C ILE A 122 -30.86 -27.96 37.49
N ARG A 123 -30.03 -28.04 38.54
CA ARG A 123 -30.02 -29.18 39.47
C ARG A 123 -31.28 -29.25 40.35
N LYS A 124 -31.93 -28.10 40.64
CA LYS A 124 -33.22 -28.01 41.33
C LYS A 124 -34.38 -28.59 40.51
N PHE A 125 -34.40 -28.37 39.19
CA PHE A 125 -35.52 -28.80 38.32
C PHE A 125 -35.28 -30.10 37.53
N CYS A 126 -34.03 -30.46 37.25
CA CYS A 126 -33.67 -31.68 36.53
C CYS A 126 -32.33 -32.26 37.03
N PRO A 127 -32.31 -32.84 38.26
CA PRO A 127 -31.07 -33.16 38.98
C PRO A 127 -30.14 -34.11 38.22
N THR A 128 -30.69 -35.13 37.54
CA THR A 128 -29.94 -36.16 36.81
C THR A 128 -29.68 -35.84 35.34
N THR A 129 -30.24 -34.75 34.80
CA THR A 129 -30.06 -34.41 33.38
C THR A 129 -28.63 -33.92 33.13
N PRO A 130 -27.92 -34.43 32.09
CA PRO A 130 -26.57 -33.98 31.77
C PRO A 130 -26.56 -32.52 31.31
N ILE A 131 -25.48 -31.81 31.68
CA ILE A 131 -25.24 -30.42 31.30
C ILE A 131 -24.07 -30.39 30.31
N VAL A 132 -24.11 -29.49 29.33
CA VAL A 132 -23.00 -29.13 28.46
C VAL A 132 -22.75 -27.63 28.60
N LEU A 133 -21.51 -27.22 28.89
CA LEU A 133 -21.15 -25.81 29.04
C LEU A 133 -20.65 -25.26 27.70
N VAL A 134 -21.26 -24.17 27.21
CA VAL A 134 -20.91 -23.56 25.92
C VAL A 134 -20.52 -22.09 26.08
N ALA A 135 -19.35 -21.75 25.54
CA ALA A 135 -18.90 -20.38 25.39
C ALA A 135 -19.34 -19.82 24.03
N CYS A 136 -20.23 -18.83 24.03
CA CYS A 136 -20.76 -18.21 22.82
C CYS A 136 -20.01 -16.92 22.45
N LYS A 137 -20.01 -16.62 21.14
CA LYS A 137 -19.36 -15.47 20.48
C LYS A 137 -17.82 -15.56 20.47
N ASN A 138 -17.24 -16.75 20.27
CA ASN A 138 -15.79 -16.94 20.40
C ASN A 138 -14.94 -16.17 19.36
N ASP A 139 -15.58 -15.68 18.29
CA ASP A 139 -15.08 -14.67 17.35
C ASP A 139 -14.54 -13.39 18.04
N LEU A 140 -15.15 -12.97 19.16
CA LEU A 140 -14.74 -11.77 19.88
C LEU A 140 -13.32 -11.87 20.47
N ARG A 141 -12.64 -13.03 20.44
CA ARG A 141 -11.21 -13.13 20.81
C ARG A 141 -10.24 -12.51 19.81
N TYR A 142 -10.68 -12.25 18.59
CA TYR A 142 -9.87 -11.53 17.58
C TYR A 142 -10.57 -10.27 17.08
N MET A 143 -11.90 -10.30 16.94
CA MET A 143 -12.67 -9.15 16.43
C MET A 143 -12.68 -7.92 17.36
N TYR A 144 -12.36 -8.06 18.64
CA TYR A 144 -12.33 -6.91 19.57
C TYR A 144 -11.25 -5.86 19.26
N ARG A 145 -10.33 -6.12 18.32
CA ARG A 145 -9.35 -5.16 17.79
C ARG A 145 -9.62 -4.73 16.34
N ASP A 146 -10.64 -5.28 15.68
CA ASP A 146 -10.99 -4.93 14.30
C ASP A 146 -11.74 -3.59 14.28
N GLU A 147 -11.15 -2.56 13.66
CA GLU A 147 -11.73 -1.20 13.65
C GLU A 147 -13.09 -1.11 12.94
N LYS A 148 -13.31 -1.92 11.90
CA LYS A 148 -14.56 -1.94 11.14
C LYS A 148 -15.66 -2.54 12.01
N PHE A 149 -15.34 -3.64 12.71
CA PHE A 149 -16.22 -4.21 13.71
C PHE A 149 -16.49 -3.22 14.85
N LEU A 150 -15.46 -2.58 15.43
CA LEU A 150 -15.61 -1.62 16.53
C LEU A 150 -16.35 -0.34 16.14
N LYS A 151 -16.24 0.12 14.88
CA LYS A 151 -17.03 1.24 14.35
C LYS A 151 -18.51 0.86 14.28
N MET A 152 -18.84 -0.19 13.53
CA MET A 152 -20.22 -0.67 13.37
C MET A 152 -20.85 -1.10 14.72
N TRP A 153 -20.06 -1.63 15.65
CA TRP A 153 -20.52 -1.97 16.99
C TRP A 153 -20.88 -0.72 17.81
N ARG A 154 -20.07 0.35 17.75
CA ARG A 154 -20.41 1.65 18.38
C ARG A 154 -21.67 2.25 17.78
N GLU A 155 -21.81 2.22 16.45
CA GLU A 155 -22.99 2.72 15.73
C GLU A 155 -24.28 1.99 16.15
N ARG A 156 -24.22 0.67 16.38
CA ARG A 156 -25.38 -0.16 16.75
C ARG A 156 -25.60 -0.34 18.25
N SER A 157 -24.67 0.09 19.10
CA SER A 157 -24.73 -0.05 20.56
C SER A 157 -24.14 1.16 21.29
N PRO A 158 -24.57 2.40 20.99
CA PRO A 158 -23.92 3.63 21.46
C PRO A 158 -23.92 3.79 23.00
N PHE A 159 -24.86 3.14 23.69
CA PHE A 159 -24.96 3.17 25.15
C PHE A 159 -24.12 2.10 25.87
N PHE A 160 -23.42 1.23 25.14
CA PHE A 160 -22.54 0.21 25.73
C PHE A 160 -21.07 0.65 25.63
N ARG A 161 -20.31 0.48 26.72
CA ARG A 161 -18.87 0.75 26.71
C ARG A 161 -18.14 -0.20 25.74
N PRO A 162 -17.13 0.27 24.98
CA PRO A 162 -16.32 -0.61 24.13
C PRO A 162 -15.74 -1.82 24.88
N LEU A 163 -15.64 -2.93 24.14
CA LEU A 163 -15.12 -4.19 24.62
C LEU A 163 -13.61 -4.10 24.86
N ARG A 164 -13.13 -4.53 26.02
CA ARG A 164 -11.71 -4.46 26.42
C ARG A 164 -11.09 -5.85 26.42
N GLU A 165 -9.77 -5.91 26.29
CA GLU A 165 -8.99 -7.15 26.39
C GLU A 165 -9.22 -7.86 27.75
N SER A 166 -9.49 -7.10 28.82
CA SER A 166 -9.88 -7.60 30.16
C SER A 166 -11.25 -8.27 30.24
N ASP A 167 -12.13 -8.06 29.24
CA ASP A 167 -13.48 -8.62 29.21
C ASP A 167 -13.52 -9.97 28.47
N ILE A 168 -12.44 -10.33 27.77
CA ILE A 168 -12.33 -11.53 26.94
C ILE A 168 -11.89 -12.72 27.80
N LEU A 169 -12.79 -13.68 28.01
CA LEU A 169 -12.53 -14.92 28.70
C LEU A 169 -11.68 -15.90 27.87
N THR A 170 -10.67 -16.50 28.47
CA THR A 170 -9.91 -17.60 27.86
C THR A 170 -10.70 -18.92 27.89
N PRO A 171 -10.43 -19.89 26.99
CA PRO A 171 -11.10 -21.18 27.05
C PRO A 171 -10.74 -21.98 28.31
N GLU A 172 -9.54 -21.76 28.86
CA GLU A 172 -9.09 -22.28 30.15
C GLU A 172 -10.02 -21.89 31.31
N GLN A 173 -10.44 -20.61 31.40
CA GLN A 173 -11.41 -20.16 32.40
C GLN A 173 -12.77 -20.86 32.23
N GLY A 174 -13.21 -21.07 30.99
CA GLY A 174 -14.42 -21.83 30.68
C GLY A 174 -14.33 -23.30 31.09
N ARG A 175 -13.18 -23.95 30.82
CA ARG A 175 -12.91 -25.34 31.23
C ARG A 175 -12.85 -25.52 32.75
N SER A 176 -12.33 -24.55 33.50
CA SER A 176 -12.31 -24.64 34.97
C SER A 176 -13.74 -24.78 35.51
N VAL A 177 -14.62 -23.86 35.12
CA VAL A 177 -16.03 -23.91 35.52
C VAL A 177 -16.72 -25.18 35.02
N ALA A 178 -16.39 -25.64 33.79
CA ALA A 178 -16.93 -26.90 33.25
C ALA A 178 -16.56 -28.12 34.11
N SER A 179 -15.29 -28.20 34.55
CA SER A 179 -14.81 -29.26 35.44
C SER A 179 -15.48 -29.19 36.82
N GLU A 180 -15.68 -27.98 37.37
CA GLU A 180 -16.33 -27.77 38.67
C GLU A 180 -17.82 -28.19 38.68
N ILE A 181 -18.52 -28.08 37.54
CA ILE A 181 -19.92 -28.53 37.40
C ILE A 181 -20.05 -29.94 36.79
N ASN A 182 -18.92 -30.63 36.55
CA ASN A 182 -18.82 -31.92 35.86
C ASN A 182 -19.56 -31.96 34.51
N ALA A 183 -19.29 -30.99 33.65
CA ALA A 183 -19.81 -30.88 32.29
C ALA A 183 -18.66 -30.82 31.27
N PRO A 184 -18.83 -31.35 30.04
CA PRO A 184 -17.92 -31.07 28.94
C PRO A 184 -18.06 -29.62 28.47
N TYR A 185 -16.95 -29.07 27.99
CA TYR A 185 -16.83 -27.69 27.52
C TYR A 185 -16.71 -27.62 26.00
N TYR A 186 -17.45 -26.70 25.40
CA TYR A 186 -17.37 -26.36 23.97
C TYR A 186 -17.45 -24.85 23.76
N GLU A 187 -17.02 -24.40 22.58
CA GLU A 187 -17.16 -23.02 22.13
C GLU A 187 -17.95 -22.93 20.83
N SER A 188 -18.56 -21.77 20.57
CA SER A 188 -19.25 -21.50 19.31
C SER A 188 -19.25 -20.01 18.92
N SER A 189 -19.38 -19.79 17.61
CA SER A 189 -19.72 -18.49 17.03
C SER A 189 -20.86 -18.66 16.02
N ALA A 190 -21.93 -17.89 16.19
CA ALA A 190 -22.98 -17.78 15.17
C ALA A 190 -22.55 -16.96 13.95
N PHE A 191 -21.43 -16.22 14.04
CA PHE A 191 -20.87 -15.42 12.94
C PHE A 191 -19.92 -16.25 12.07
N THR A 192 -18.85 -16.82 12.65
CA THR A 192 -17.91 -17.67 11.88
C THR A 192 -18.48 -19.05 11.55
N HIS A 193 -19.62 -19.41 12.18
CA HIS A 193 -20.24 -20.74 12.19
C HIS A 193 -19.39 -21.84 12.86
N PHE A 194 -18.25 -21.49 13.47
CA PHE A 194 -17.43 -22.43 14.23
C PHE A 194 -18.21 -23.00 15.43
N GLY A 195 -18.07 -24.31 15.67
CA GLY A 195 -18.60 -24.97 16.86
C GLY A 195 -20.11 -25.25 16.83
N VAL A 196 -20.87 -24.65 15.92
CA VAL A 196 -22.34 -24.72 15.91
C VAL A 196 -22.81 -26.17 15.82
N ASN A 197 -22.42 -26.89 14.77
CA ASN A 197 -22.84 -28.29 14.59
C ASN A 197 -22.15 -29.23 15.59
N GLU A 198 -20.87 -29.01 15.90
CA GLU A 198 -20.10 -29.83 16.84
C GLU A 198 -20.67 -29.79 18.26
N VAL A 199 -21.20 -28.64 18.71
CA VAL A 199 -21.94 -28.51 19.97
C VAL A 199 -23.18 -29.41 19.95
N PHE A 200 -24.05 -29.27 18.93
CA PHE A 200 -25.33 -29.98 18.91
C PHE A 200 -25.20 -31.49 18.69
N GLU A 201 -24.24 -31.96 17.89
CA GLU A 201 -23.94 -33.39 17.80
C GLU A 201 -23.48 -33.97 19.15
N ASN A 202 -22.60 -33.27 19.88
CA ASN A 202 -22.10 -33.78 21.15
C ASN A 202 -23.17 -33.73 22.25
N VAL A 203 -24.04 -32.72 22.23
CA VAL A 203 -25.28 -32.65 23.03
C VAL A 203 -26.16 -33.88 22.79
N ILE A 204 -26.36 -34.30 21.52
CA ILE A 204 -27.08 -35.53 21.17
C ILE A 204 -26.36 -36.77 21.72
N ARG A 205 -25.05 -36.92 21.48
CA ARG A 205 -24.27 -38.07 21.99
C ARG A 205 -24.41 -38.23 23.51
N ILE A 206 -24.33 -37.11 24.24
CA ILE A 206 -24.45 -37.06 25.70
C ILE A 206 -25.86 -37.45 26.16
N ALA A 207 -26.91 -36.92 25.53
CA ALA A 207 -28.30 -37.29 25.80
C ALA A 207 -28.56 -38.79 25.59
N LEU A 208 -28.11 -39.34 24.46
CA LEU A 208 -28.28 -40.75 24.11
C LEU A 208 -27.46 -41.69 25.02
N ILE A 209 -26.26 -41.28 25.47
CA ILE A 209 -25.48 -42.04 26.45
C ILE A 209 -26.18 -42.07 27.81
N ALA A 210 -26.70 -40.93 28.30
CA ALA A 210 -27.44 -40.88 29.55
C ALA A 210 -28.73 -41.74 29.48
N ARG A 211 -29.46 -41.67 28.38
CA ARG A 211 -30.63 -42.53 28.09
C ARG A 211 -30.27 -44.01 28.10
N ARG A 212 -29.15 -44.40 27.47
CA ARG A 212 -28.65 -45.79 27.44
C ARG A 212 -28.23 -46.30 28.83
N GLN A 213 -27.70 -45.44 29.69
CA GLN A 213 -27.42 -45.79 31.09
C GLN A 213 -28.70 -46.08 31.88
N GLN A 214 -29.77 -45.31 31.62
CA GLN A 214 -31.09 -45.52 32.23
C GLN A 214 -31.87 -46.71 31.64
N ARG A 215 -31.58 -47.10 30.39
CA ARG A 215 -32.28 -48.15 29.63
C ARG A 215 -31.30 -49.13 28.99
N PHE A 216 -30.57 -49.87 29.83
CA PHE A 216 -29.42 -50.70 29.42
C PHE A 216 -29.72 -51.76 28.34
N TRP A 217 -30.98 -52.17 28.18
CA TRP A 217 -31.43 -53.12 27.15
C TRP A 217 -31.55 -52.51 25.73
N MET A 218 -31.48 -51.18 25.58
CA MET A 218 -31.58 -50.50 24.28
C MET A 218 -30.33 -50.75 23.42
N THR A 219 -30.43 -51.74 22.52
CA THR A 219 -29.32 -52.16 21.64
C THR A 219 -29.05 -51.17 20.51
N ASN A 220 -30.05 -50.42 20.06
CA ASN A 220 -29.93 -49.36 19.05
C ASN A 220 -28.96 -48.24 19.48
N LEU A 221 -28.81 -47.98 20.78
CA LEU A 221 -27.89 -46.98 21.33
C LEU A 221 -26.45 -47.51 21.53
N LYS A 222 -26.15 -48.76 21.14
CA LYS A 222 -24.79 -49.34 21.22
C LYS A 222 -23.74 -48.57 20.37
N PRO A 223 -24.02 -48.08 19.15
CA PRO A 223 -23.05 -47.39 18.30
C PRO A 223 -22.62 -45.99 18.78
N VAL A 224 -23.44 -45.32 19.61
CA VAL A 224 -23.21 -43.93 20.05
C VAL A 224 -21.87 -43.78 20.77
N GLN A 225 -21.07 -42.82 20.33
CA GLN A 225 -19.72 -42.56 20.84
C GLN A 225 -19.74 -41.56 21.99
N SER A 226 -18.73 -41.66 22.86
CA SER A 226 -18.42 -40.62 23.86
C SER A 226 -18.21 -39.27 23.18
N ALA A 227 -18.65 -38.18 23.84
CA ALA A 227 -18.46 -36.81 23.38
C ALA A 227 -17.03 -36.53 22.86
N MET A 228 -16.97 -35.96 21.66
CA MET A 228 -15.75 -35.71 20.91
C MET A 228 -15.03 -34.46 21.45
N LEU A 229 -13.71 -34.41 21.27
CA LEU A 229 -12.94 -33.19 21.57
C LEU A 229 -13.14 -32.20 20.42
N GLN A 230 -13.35 -30.93 20.74
CA GLN A 230 -13.38 -29.84 19.77
C GLN A 230 -11.95 -29.32 19.54
N LYS A 231 -11.52 -29.22 18.29
CA LYS A 231 -10.27 -28.52 17.94
C LYS A 231 -10.50 -27.01 18.14
N PRO A 232 -9.59 -26.25 18.78
CA PRO A 232 -9.80 -24.82 19.00
C PRO A 232 -9.90 -24.03 17.69
N PHE A 233 -10.68 -22.95 17.71
CA PHE A 233 -10.80 -22.03 16.59
C PHE A 233 -9.48 -21.29 16.35
N CYS A 234 -8.88 -21.51 15.17
CA CYS A 234 -7.77 -20.69 14.71
C CYS A 234 -8.34 -19.40 14.08
N PRO A 235 -7.98 -18.19 14.57
CA PRO A 235 -8.38 -16.95 13.93
C PRO A 235 -7.71 -16.82 12.54
N PRO A 236 -8.37 -16.16 11.58
CA PRO A 236 -7.80 -15.95 10.25
C PRO A 236 -6.44 -15.23 10.33
N ARG A 237 -5.56 -15.46 9.35
CA ARG A 237 -4.35 -14.63 9.16
C ARG A 237 -4.82 -13.18 8.95
N PRO A 238 -4.14 -12.17 9.53
CA PRO A 238 -4.38 -10.77 9.17
C PRO A 238 -4.26 -10.58 7.66
N ASN A 239 -4.97 -9.58 7.12
CA ASN A 239 -4.74 -9.15 5.74
C ASN A 239 -3.44 -8.32 5.67
N PRO A 240 -2.72 -8.31 4.54
CA PRO A 240 -1.62 -7.37 4.34
C PRO A 240 -2.12 -5.92 4.37
N PRO A 241 -1.26 -4.96 4.75
CA PRO A 241 -1.56 -3.54 4.61
C PRO A 241 -1.68 -3.16 3.13
N LYS A 242 -2.27 -1.99 2.87
CA LYS A 242 -2.48 -1.50 1.50
C LYS A 242 -1.45 -0.42 1.18
N VAL A 243 -0.58 -0.70 0.22
CA VAL A 243 0.30 0.32 -0.37
C VAL A 243 -0.51 1.22 -1.30
N ILE A 244 -0.31 2.52 -1.18
CA ILE A 244 -0.87 3.56 -2.04
C ILE A 244 0.28 4.47 -2.46
N VAL A 245 0.43 4.66 -3.77
CA VAL A 245 1.30 5.71 -4.32
C VAL A 245 0.38 6.85 -4.74
N PRO A 246 0.59 8.10 -4.27
CA PRO A 246 -0.19 9.24 -4.75
C PRO A 246 0.13 9.50 -6.24
N PRO A 247 -0.78 10.12 -7.00
CA PRO A 247 -0.50 10.48 -8.39
C PRO A 247 0.71 11.40 -8.49
N SER A 248 1.40 11.34 -9.63
CA SER A 248 2.50 12.25 -9.94
C SER A 248 1.99 13.69 -10.08
N SER A 249 2.78 14.63 -9.59
CA SER A 249 2.65 16.06 -9.88
C SER A 249 3.72 16.56 -10.86
N PHE A 250 4.35 15.67 -11.66
CA PHE A 250 5.37 16.07 -12.64
C PHE A 250 4.88 17.17 -13.60
N GLU A 251 3.65 17.05 -14.10
CA GLU A 251 3.05 18.04 -15.00
C GLU A 251 2.81 19.39 -14.29
N ASP A 252 2.25 19.38 -13.07
CA ASP A 252 2.07 20.58 -12.24
C ASP A 252 3.40 21.31 -12.00
N HIS A 253 4.47 20.56 -11.75
CA HIS A 253 5.82 21.11 -11.57
C HIS A 253 6.38 21.71 -12.87
N MET A 254 6.16 21.09 -14.03
CA MET A 254 6.58 21.66 -15.33
C MET A 254 5.76 22.91 -15.69
N LEU A 255 4.45 22.90 -15.42
CA LEU A 255 3.58 24.07 -15.58
C LEU A 255 3.97 25.21 -14.64
N THR A 256 4.33 24.89 -13.39
CA THR A 256 4.87 25.85 -12.42
C THR A 256 6.17 26.45 -12.93
N LEU A 257 7.07 25.61 -13.49
CA LEU A 257 8.34 26.07 -14.05
C LEU A 257 8.14 27.01 -15.26
N LEU A 258 7.23 26.69 -16.19
CA LEU A 258 6.88 27.54 -17.33
C LEU A 258 6.30 28.91 -16.90
N ASN A 259 5.46 28.93 -15.86
CA ASN A 259 4.90 30.16 -15.31
C ASN A 259 5.88 30.94 -14.43
N SER A 260 7.01 30.34 -14.04
CA SER A 260 8.03 30.98 -13.21
C SER A 260 9.14 31.60 -14.06
N GLU A 261 9.42 32.89 -13.84
CA GLU A 261 10.63 33.54 -14.36
C GLU A 261 11.87 33.19 -13.49
N ALA A 262 12.04 31.91 -13.14
CA ALA A 262 13.00 31.45 -12.13
C ALA A 262 14.08 30.55 -12.73
N PHE A 263 15.32 31.04 -12.73
CA PHE A 263 16.50 30.45 -13.35
C PHE A 263 16.37 30.24 -14.87
N THR A 264 15.60 31.12 -15.52
CA THR A 264 15.49 31.22 -16.97
C THR A 264 16.81 31.67 -17.59
N ASP A 265 17.26 30.92 -18.60
CA ASP A 265 18.52 31.08 -19.32
C ASP A 265 18.31 31.48 -20.80
N THR A 266 17.06 31.55 -21.22
CA THR A 266 16.61 31.84 -22.58
C THR A 266 15.50 32.88 -22.53
N ILE A 267 15.49 33.83 -23.48
CA ILE A 267 14.36 34.74 -23.69
C ILE A 267 13.97 34.66 -25.17
N MET A 268 12.74 34.24 -25.46
CA MET A 268 12.13 34.37 -26.79
C MET A 268 11.39 35.70 -26.88
N ILE A 269 11.63 36.46 -27.95
CA ILE A 269 10.98 37.76 -28.22
C ILE A 269 10.15 37.64 -29.50
N LEU A 270 8.84 37.88 -29.40
CA LEU A 270 7.92 37.94 -30.54
C LEU A 270 7.18 39.29 -30.52
N GLY A 271 7.59 40.20 -31.41
CA GLY A 271 7.09 41.57 -31.42
C GLY A 271 7.35 42.28 -30.09
N ASN A 272 6.28 42.67 -29.39
CA ASN A 272 6.35 43.33 -28.07
C ASN A 272 6.13 42.35 -26.90
N SER A 273 6.28 41.03 -27.10
CA SER A 273 6.12 40.01 -26.05
C SER A 273 7.41 39.25 -25.82
N GLU A 274 7.80 39.13 -24.55
CA GLU A 274 8.97 38.39 -24.08
C GLU A 274 8.51 37.14 -23.32
N PHE A 275 9.18 36.02 -23.55
CA PHE A 275 8.93 34.74 -22.90
C PHE A 275 10.24 34.22 -22.31
N ALA A 276 10.36 34.20 -20.98
CA ALA A 276 11.53 33.71 -20.27
C ALA A 276 11.42 32.17 -20.09
N LEU A 277 12.46 31.44 -20.50
CA LEU A 277 12.42 30.00 -20.75
C LEU A 277 13.73 29.30 -20.35
N HIS A 278 13.75 27.97 -20.44
CA HIS A 278 14.82 27.09 -19.98
C HIS A 278 15.38 26.22 -21.13
N LYS A 279 16.69 26.29 -21.45
CA LYS A 279 17.32 25.53 -22.54
C LYS A 279 17.11 24.04 -22.42
N ILE A 280 17.14 23.50 -21.19
CA ILE A 280 16.95 22.06 -20.97
C ILE A 280 15.58 21.58 -21.46
N ILE A 281 14.49 22.27 -21.11
CA ILE A 281 13.14 21.87 -21.52
C ILE A 281 12.97 22.07 -23.02
N LEU A 282 13.37 23.23 -23.54
CA LEU A 282 13.32 23.53 -24.98
C LEU A 282 14.08 22.50 -25.81
N SER A 283 15.28 22.09 -25.37
CA SER A 283 16.10 21.07 -26.04
C SER A 283 15.57 19.65 -25.89
N ALA A 284 14.87 19.35 -24.79
CA ALA A 284 14.22 18.05 -24.59
C ALA A 284 12.88 17.96 -25.33
N ALA A 285 12.28 19.08 -25.75
CA ALA A 285 11.02 19.14 -26.47
C ALA A 285 11.19 19.37 -28.00
N SER A 286 12.25 20.05 -28.42
CA SER A 286 12.51 20.42 -29.83
C SER A 286 13.95 20.09 -30.27
N SER A 287 14.05 19.33 -31.35
CA SER A 287 15.30 18.99 -32.05
C SER A 287 16.00 20.22 -32.63
N LEU A 288 15.22 21.20 -33.12
CA LEU A 288 15.69 22.50 -33.58
C LEU A 288 16.34 23.30 -32.43
N MET A 289 15.72 23.32 -31.26
CA MET A 289 16.23 24.04 -30.08
C MET A 289 17.52 23.40 -29.56
N TYR A 290 17.54 22.07 -29.43
CA TYR A 290 18.77 21.33 -29.10
C TYR A 290 19.90 21.67 -30.06
N THR A 291 19.64 21.64 -31.37
CA THR A 291 20.65 21.94 -32.40
C THR A 291 21.16 23.38 -32.31
N LEU A 292 20.26 24.35 -32.11
CA LEU A 292 20.60 25.78 -31.98
C LEU A 292 21.49 26.04 -30.75
N PHE A 293 21.13 25.50 -29.59
CA PHE A 293 21.92 25.71 -28.38
C PHE A 293 23.23 24.90 -28.36
N MET A 294 23.30 23.73 -28.99
CA MET A 294 24.57 23.02 -29.22
C MET A 294 25.52 23.82 -30.11
N GLN A 295 25.00 24.45 -31.18
CA GLN A 295 25.79 25.36 -32.01
C GLN A 295 26.28 26.59 -31.22
N GLU A 296 25.44 27.19 -30.36
CA GLU A 296 25.86 28.28 -29.47
C GLU A 296 27.02 27.87 -28.56
N ILE A 297 26.95 26.69 -27.92
CA ILE A 297 28.00 26.17 -27.04
C ILE A 297 29.31 25.93 -27.81
N ALA A 298 29.25 25.28 -28.97
CA ALA A 298 30.44 25.04 -29.80
C ALA A 298 31.12 26.36 -30.21
N ASN A 299 30.34 27.34 -30.67
CA ASN A 299 30.83 28.66 -31.06
C ASN A 299 31.44 29.45 -29.89
N ASN A 300 30.90 29.31 -28.68
CA ASN A 300 31.45 29.98 -27.49
C ASN A 300 32.78 29.34 -27.03
N ASN A 301 32.93 28.03 -27.20
CA ASN A 301 34.21 27.33 -26.98
C ASN A 301 35.28 27.78 -28.00
N GLU A 302 34.92 27.91 -29.29
CA GLU A 302 35.83 28.46 -30.30
C GLU A 302 36.19 29.93 -30.05
N ALA A 303 35.24 30.74 -29.57
CA ALA A 303 35.48 32.14 -29.18
C ALA A 303 36.43 32.28 -27.97
N THR A 304 36.38 31.35 -27.02
CA THR A 304 37.30 31.33 -25.86
C THR A 304 38.69 30.81 -26.24
N ILE A 305 38.79 29.84 -27.15
CA ILE A 305 40.09 29.38 -27.69
C ILE A 305 40.77 30.50 -28.50
N SER A 306 40.04 31.19 -29.37
CA SER A 306 40.59 32.28 -30.19
C SER A 306 40.99 33.51 -29.38
N SER A 307 40.27 33.86 -28.31
CA SER A 307 40.66 34.94 -27.38
C SER A 307 41.79 34.58 -26.40
N SER A 308 42.10 33.29 -26.22
CA SER A 308 43.25 32.83 -25.40
C SER A 308 44.61 32.98 -26.09
N SER A 309 44.63 33.29 -27.38
CA SER A 309 45.83 33.26 -28.24
C SER A 309 46.89 34.35 -27.99
N VAL A 310 46.66 35.28 -27.05
CA VAL A 310 47.59 36.37 -26.69
C VAL A 310 48.49 36.03 -25.49
N MET A 311 48.21 34.95 -24.74
CA MET A 311 49.00 34.54 -23.56
C MET A 311 49.31 33.03 -23.55
N LEU A 312 50.03 32.55 -24.57
CA LEU A 312 50.57 31.19 -24.62
C LEU A 312 52.10 31.16 -24.68
N ALA A 313 52.72 31.07 -23.49
CA ALA A 313 54.13 30.77 -23.34
C ALA A 313 54.36 29.74 -22.21
N ARG A 314 54.27 28.45 -22.59
CA ARG A 314 54.76 27.27 -21.84
C ARG A 314 54.10 26.96 -20.48
N SER A 315 53.50 25.78 -20.39
CA SER A 315 54.34 24.65 -19.93
C SER A 315 53.93 23.35 -20.60
N ALA A 316 54.89 22.68 -21.21
CA ALA A 316 54.82 21.31 -21.67
C ALA A 316 56.18 20.68 -21.41
N SER A 317 56.21 19.49 -20.81
CA SER A 317 57.44 18.77 -20.52
C SER A 317 57.18 17.27 -20.51
N ASP A 318 57.18 16.70 -21.71
CA ASP A 318 57.71 15.34 -21.87
C ASP A 318 59.18 15.36 -21.45
N SER A 319 59.66 14.29 -20.81
CA SER A 319 61.09 14.11 -20.55
C SER A 319 61.43 12.63 -20.50
N SER A 320 62.46 12.21 -21.24
CA SER A 320 62.77 10.81 -21.46
C SER A 320 64.27 10.52 -21.26
N ILE A 321 64.54 9.36 -20.66
CA ILE A 321 65.81 8.59 -20.69
C ILE A 321 67.03 9.24 -20.00
N SER A 322 67.47 8.61 -18.90
CA SER A 322 68.83 8.06 -18.81
C SER A 322 68.99 7.01 -17.70
N SER A 323 69.92 6.08 -17.94
CA SER A 323 70.14 4.77 -17.31
C SER A 323 70.78 4.73 -15.91
N SER A 324 70.32 3.77 -15.10
CA SER A 324 71.14 2.91 -14.21
C SER A 324 70.23 1.74 -13.76
N VAL A 325 70.34 0.51 -14.28
CA VAL A 325 71.37 -0.51 -14.01
C VAL A 325 71.51 -0.80 -12.51
N ASP A 326 70.81 -1.83 -12.02
CA ASP A 326 71.50 -3.01 -11.45
C ASP A 326 70.62 -4.29 -11.49
N ASN A 327 71.14 -5.42 -11.01
CA ASN A 327 70.75 -6.77 -11.43
C ASN A 327 69.93 -7.63 -10.43
N SER A 328 69.40 -8.76 -10.97
CA SER A 328 68.99 -10.01 -10.30
C SER A 328 67.68 -10.02 -9.48
N SER A 329 66.85 -11.08 -9.50
CA SER A 329 66.87 -12.36 -10.28
C SER A 329 65.52 -13.09 -10.23
N SER A 330 65.22 -13.88 -11.29
CA SER A 330 64.32 -15.07 -11.35
C SER A 330 62.85 -14.95 -10.85
N GLY A 331 61.82 -15.40 -11.59
CA GLY A 331 61.78 -15.97 -12.95
C GLY A 331 60.59 -16.93 -13.16
N ASN A 332 60.21 -17.18 -14.43
CA ASN A 332 59.24 -18.18 -14.91
C ASN A 332 57.74 -17.93 -14.56
N PHE A 333 56.75 -18.24 -15.42
CA PHE A 333 56.71 -18.44 -16.88
C PHE A 333 55.26 -18.19 -17.38
N ASN A 334 55.05 -18.22 -18.70
CA ASN A 334 53.74 -18.08 -19.39
C ASN A 334 52.79 -19.28 -19.06
N ALA A 335 51.49 -19.33 -19.44
CA ALA A 335 50.80 -18.66 -20.55
C ALA A 335 49.26 -18.57 -20.37
N ASP A 336 48.54 -18.40 -21.49
CA ASP A 336 47.10 -18.66 -21.71
C ASP A 336 46.06 -17.67 -21.16
N THR A 337 45.96 -16.51 -21.82
CA THR A 337 44.73 -16.14 -22.56
C THR A 337 45.12 -15.17 -23.69
N GLU A 338 45.16 -15.65 -24.93
CA GLU A 338 45.44 -14.82 -26.10
C GLU A 338 44.22 -13.99 -26.58
N LEU A 339 44.52 -13.01 -27.43
CA LEU A 339 43.65 -12.35 -28.40
C LEU A 339 42.74 -11.18 -27.95
N LEU A 340 43.40 -10.09 -27.57
CA LEU A 340 42.99 -8.74 -28.00
C LEU A 340 43.83 -8.31 -29.23
N ILE A 341 43.44 -7.18 -29.84
CA ILE A 341 44.18 -6.37 -30.84
C ILE A 341 44.09 -6.81 -32.32
N SER A 342 43.06 -6.30 -33.00
CA SER A 342 43.21 -5.61 -34.30
C SER A 342 42.05 -4.60 -34.46
N LYS A 343 42.13 -3.44 -33.79
CA LYS A 343 42.66 -2.15 -34.31
C LYS A 343 41.73 -1.40 -35.27
N ASP A 344 41.64 -0.11 -35.03
CA ASP A 344 40.83 0.90 -35.72
C ASP A 344 41.35 1.22 -37.14
N ALA A 345 40.44 1.61 -38.05
CA ALA A 345 40.52 2.90 -38.77
C ALA A 345 39.31 3.16 -39.72
N GLU A 346 38.55 4.20 -39.38
CA GLU A 346 38.00 5.25 -40.26
C GLU A 346 37.12 4.99 -41.53
N TYR A 347 35.98 5.71 -41.51
CA TYR A 347 35.40 6.56 -42.58
C TYR A 347 34.35 6.02 -43.61
N ARG A 348 33.13 6.55 -43.39
CA ARG A 348 32.16 7.17 -44.35
C ARG A 348 31.07 6.34 -45.09
N GLN A 349 29.87 6.92 -44.97
CA GLN A 349 28.77 7.11 -45.96
C GLN A 349 27.50 6.20 -45.97
N CYS A 350 26.38 6.88 -45.65
CA CYS A 350 25.10 6.90 -46.37
C CYS A 350 23.93 5.93 -46.06
N GLN A 351 22.90 6.56 -45.45
CA GLN A 351 21.44 6.42 -45.64
C GLN A 351 20.61 5.40 -44.82
N PRO A 352 19.37 5.78 -44.39
CA PRO A 352 18.45 4.95 -43.63
C PRO A 352 17.33 4.31 -44.49
N SER A 353 16.77 3.19 -44.03
CA SER A 353 15.67 2.47 -44.70
C SER A 353 14.30 2.65 -44.01
N LEU A 354 13.43 3.41 -44.69
CA LEU A 354 11.96 3.50 -44.67
C LEU A 354 11.09 2.70 -43.67
N PHE A 355 10.00 3.37 -43.28
CA PHE A 355 8.80 2.83 -42.62
C PHE A 355 8.14 1.65 -43.37
N GLN A 356 7.56 0.72 -42.61
CA GLN A 356 6.35 0.00 -43.03
C GLN A 356 5.53 -0.48 -41.82
N CYS A 357 4.26 -0.07 -41.75
CA CYS A 357 3.22 -0.78 -40.98
C CYS A 357 1.86 -0.56 -41.67
N ALA A 358 0.98 -1.55 -41.63
CA ALA A 358 -0.13 -1.67 -42.58
C ALA A 358 -1.52 -1.36 -41.99
N TYR A 359 -2.45 -1.04 -42.89
CA TYR A 359 -3.89 -0.85 -42.60
C TYR A 359 -4.53 -2.05 -41.91
N PHE A 360 -5.48 -1.77 -41.02
CA PHE A 360 -6.72 -2.55 -40.92
C PHE A 360 -7.95 -1.62 -40.86
N LYS A 361 -9.14 -2.16 -41.11
CA LYS A 361 -10.35 -1.42 -41.49
C LYS A 361 -11.50 -1.56 -40.48
N THR A 362 -12.38 -0.54 -40.45
CA THR A 362 -13.85 -0.61 -40.21
C THR A 362 -14.34 -1.05 -38.81
N ALA A 363 -15.50 -0.59 -38.29
CA ALA A 363 -16.40 0.51 -38.70
C ALA A 363 -17.43 0.84 -37.59
N LEU A 364 -18.09 1.99 -37.74
CA LEU A 364 -19.51 2.27 -37.39
C LEU A 364 -20.05 1.82 -36.01
N TRP A 365 -20.44 2.82 -35.20
CA TRP A 365 -21.86 3.16 -35.07
C TRP A 365 -22.08 4.62 -34.65
N SER A 366 -23.31 5.10 -34.82
CA SER A 366 -23.75 6.49 -34.65
C SER A 366 -24.75 6.64 -33.50
N LEU A 367 -25.06 7.91 -33.18
CA LEU A 367 -26.16 8.48 -32.37
C LEU A 367 -25.58 9.39 -31.25
N SER A 368 -25.36 10.70 -31.47
CA SER A 368 -26.30 11.81 -31.74
C SER A 368 -27.09 12.33 -30.54
N SER A 369 -27.30 13.66 -30.52
CA SER A 369 -28.28 14.43 -29.72
C SER A 369 -27.95 14.70 -28.24
N THR A 370 -28.27 15.85 -27.64
CA THR A 370 -28.50 17.24 -28.13
C THR A 370 -28.66 18.20 -26.94
N GLY A 371 -28.00 19.36 -26.98
CA GLY A 371 -28.59 20.67 -26.62
C GLY A 371 -28.86 21.02 -25.14
N GLY A 372 -28.94 22.34 -24.86
CA GLY A 372 -29.24 22.90 -23.53
C GLY A 372 -28.13 23.79 -22.96
N SER A 373 -27.56 24.73 -23.72
CA SER A 373 -28.12 26.09 -23.90
C SER A 373 -28.34 26.89 -22.61
N ARG A 374 -27.37 27.78 -22.31
CA ARG A 374 -27.51 29.15 -21.77
C ARG A 374 -28.46 29.40 -20.58
N ASN A 375 -27.94 30.11 -19.57
CA ASN A 375 -28.37 31.49 -19.39
C ASN A 375 -27.34 32.40 -18.73
N ASN A 376 -27.33 33.68 -19.12
CA ASN A 376 -26.57 34.75 -18.49
C ASN A 376 -27.31 35.24 -17.24
N ASN A 377 -26.60 35.82 -16.25
CA ASN A 377 -26.60 37.29 -16.07
C ASN A 377 -25.89 37.78 -14.78
N ASN A 378 -24.90 38.66 -14.97
CA ASN A 378 -24.85 40.04 -14.43
C ASN A 378 -25.06 40.31 -12.91
N ASN A 379 -24.03 40.89 -12.27
CA ASN A 379 -23.97 42.30 -11.79
C ASN A 379 -23.53 42.62 -10.33
N LEU A 380 -22.54 43.52 -10.26
CA LEU A 380 -22.40 44.73 -9.40
C LEU A 380 -22.02 44.69 -7.89
N ILE A 381 -20.86 45.32 -7.62
CA ILE A 381 -20.60 46.43 -6.65
C ILE A 381 -20.30 46.15 -5.16
N GLY A 382 -19.25 46.85 -4.66
CA GLY A 382 -18.92 47.08 -3.24
C GLY A 382 -17.42 46.88 -2.94
N SER A 383 -16.46 47.80 -3.20
CA SER A 383 -16.34 49.26 -3.00
C SER A 383 -15.87 49.69 -1.59
N VAL A 384 -15.17 50.85 -1.50
CA VAL A 384 -14.48 51.44 -0.31
C VAL A 384 -13.12 50.76 0.04
N ALA A 385 -11.90 51.33 -0.03
CA ALA A 385 -11.30 52.65 -0.34
C ALA A 385 -10.78 53.52 0.86
N LYS A 386 -9.75 54.37 0.57
CA LYS A 386 -8.98 55.34 1.41
C LYS A 386 -7.73 54.74 2.13
N ARG A 387 -6.62 55.43 2.43
CA ARG A 387 -5.94 56.74 2.07
C ARG A 387 -4.49 56.66 2.64
N PHE A 388 -3.48 57.54 2.45
CA PHE A 388 -3.27 58.86 1.79
C PHE A 388 -2.18 58.70 0.66
N ALA A 389 -1.47 59.65 0.02
CA ALA A 389 -0.95 61.04 0.19
C ALA A 389 0.33 61.17 1.08
N SER A 390 1.32 62.04 0.79
CA SER A 390 1.42 63.14 -0.21
C SER A 390 2.87 63.54 -0.57
N CYS A 391 3.09 64.10 -1.78
CA CYS A 391 3.87 65.32 -2.11
C CYS A 391 4.53 65.24 -3.51
N ALA A 392 4.77 66.41 -4.13
CA ALA A 392 5.39 66.56 -5.44
C ALA A 392 6.45 67.67 -5.42
N ASN A 393 7.41 67.65 -6.34
CA ASN A 393 7.82 68.85 -7.08
C ASN A 393 8.71 68.55 -8.30
N PHE A 394 8.78 69.53 -9.19
CA PHE A 394 9.53 69.55 -10.45
C PHE A 394 11.05 69.39 -10.30
N LYS A 395 11.70 68.77 -11.30
CA LYS A 395 12.47 69.54 -12.31
C LYS A 395 12.88 68.69 -13.52
N ASP A 396 12.76 69.28 -14.70
CA ASP A 396 13.51 68.85 -15.88
C ASP A 396 15.02 69.01 -15.65
N ASN A 397 15.81 68.10 -16.22
CA ASN A 397 17.15 68.43 -16.70
C ASN A 397 17.57 67.45 -17.80
N GLN A 398 17.93 67.99 -18.97
CA GLN A 398 18.51 67.20 -20.05
C GLN A 398 19.94 66.80 -19.68
N LEU A 399 20.24 65.50 -19.67
CA LEU A 399 21.62 65.00 -19.71
C LEU A 399 21.78 63.91 -20.77
N ARG A 400 23.00 63.82 -21.31
CA ARG A 400 23.33 63.07 -22.51
C ARG A 400 23.13 61.56 -22.32
N ARG A 401 22.67 60.89 -23.38
CA ARG A 401 22.98 59.47 -23.57
C ARG A 401 24.46 59.37 -23.93
N GLU A 402 25.29 58.98 -22.98
CA GLU A 402 26.62 58.46 -23.28
C GLU A 402 26.48 56.99 -23.69
N SER A 403 27.08 56.62 -24.81
CA SER A 403 26.96 55.29 -25.41
C SER A 403 27.93 54.32 -24.73
N ILE A 404 27.43 53.59 -23.74
CA ILE A 404 28.15 52.44 -23.17
C ILE A 404 27.94 51.25 -24.12
N GLU A 405 29.04 50.72 -24.65
CA GLU A 405 29.00 49.57 -25.55
C GLU A 405 28.60 48.29 -24.79
N LYS A 406 27.39 47.79 -25.05
CA LYS A 406 27.10 46.37 -24.80
C LYS A 406 27.89 45.54 -25.82
N THR A 407 28.71 44.59 -25.35
CA THR A 407 29.30 43.54 -26.19
C THR A 407 28.27 42.46 -26.56
N THR A 408 27.18 42.84 -27.22
CA THR A 408 26.14 41.92 -27.68
C THR A 408 26.62 41.21 -28.95
N ILE A 409 26.95 39.92 -28.86
CA ILE A 409 27.32 39.11 -30.04
C ILE A 409 26.02 38.75 -30.79
N GLN A 410 25.64 39.61 -31.74
CA GLN A 410 24.47 39.38 -32.62
C GLN A 410 24.85 38.45 -33.78
N ARG A 411 24.01 37.44 -34.04
CA ARG A 411 24.17 36.52 -35.18
C ARG A 411 22.82 36.33 -35.90
N PRO A 412 22.71 36.60 -37.21
CA PRO A 412 21.57 36.17 -38.00
C PRO A 412 21.67 34.66 -38.26
N ILE A 413 20.58 33.92 -38.04
CA ILE A 413 20.49 32.49 -38.39
C ILE A 413 19.68 32.37 -39.69
N GLN A 414 20.13 31.52 -40.62
CA GLN A 414 19.36 31.19 -41.82
C GLN A 414 18.27 30.15 -41.50
N HIS A 415 17.26 30.55 -40.72
CA HIS A 415 16.08 29.75 -40.41
C HIS A 415 14.82 30.63 -40.42
N PRO A 416 13.69 30.24 -41.06
CA PRO A 416 12.52 31.10 -41.20
C PRO A 416 11.96 31.65 -39.88
N LEU A 417 12.12 30.90 -38.80
CA LEU A 417 11.67 31.29 -37.46
C LEU A 417 12.55 32.34 -36.76
N PHE A 418 13.86 32.39 -37.03
CA PHE A 418 14.82 33.17 -36.24
C PHE A 418 15.39 34.36 -37.00
N GLN A 419 15.01 35.57 -36.58
CA GLN A 419 15.55 36.81 -37.14
C GLN A 419 16.97 37.09 -36.62
N MET A 420 17.18 36.90 -35.32
CA MET A 420 18.48 37.05 -34.65
C MET A 420 18.58 36.10 -33.47
N VAL A 421 19.82 35.68 -33.17
CA VAL A 421 20.21 35.11 -31.88
C VAL A 421 21.34 35.95 -31.31
N SER A 422 21.26 36.26 -30.02
CA SER A 422 22.32 36.96 -29.30
C SER A 422 22.41 36.54 -27.85
N SER A 423 23.60 36.17 -27.39
CA SER A 423 23.86 35.94 -25.97
C SER A 423 24.12 37.30 -25.29
N GLU A 424 23.38 37.63 -24.23
CA GLU A 424 23.65 38.80 -23.38
C GLU A 424 24.21 38.35 -22.02
N SER A 425 25.29 39.01 -21.58
CA SER A 425 25.85 38.87 -20.23
C SER A 425 25.37 40.01 -19.34
N CYS A 426 24.79 39.70 -18.18
CA CYS A 426 24.26 40.71 -17.26
C CYS A 426 25.36 41.35 -16.40
N ALA A 427 26.26 42.10 -17.03
CA ALA A 427 27.27 42.90 -16.34
C ALA A 427 26.66 44.13 -15.64
N ASN A 428 27.02 44.33 -14.38
CA ASN A 428 26.69 45.50 -13.52
C ASN A 428 25.19 45.72 -13.25
N GLY A 429 24.69 45.04 -12.21
CA GLY A 429 23.34 45.30 -11.68
C GLY A 429 23.28 46.46 -10.69
N GLU A 430 22.55 47.52 -11.03
CA GLU A 430 22.01 48.45 -10.00
C GLU A 430 20.60 48.99 -10.30
N GLN A 431 20.15 49.05 -11.56
CA GLN A 431 18.78 49.47 -11.91
C GLN A 431 17.78 48.32 -12.12
N TYR A 432 18.24 47.10 -12.43
CA TYR A 432 17.38 45.90 -12.59
C TYR A 432 17.28 45.03 -11.32
N ARG A 433 17.74 45.52 -10.17
CA ARG A 433 17.92 44.77 -8.91
C ARG A 433 16.61 44.45 -8.15
N LYS A 434 15.53 44.13 -8.88
CA LYS A 434 14.19 43.73 -8.38
C LYS A 434 13.72 42.33 -8.80
N LYS A 435 14.38 41.67 -9.77
CA LYS A 435 14.20 40.24 -10.05
C LYS A 435 15.50 39.52 -9.70
N SER A 436 15.47 38.66 -8.68
CA SER A 436 16.66 37.98 -8.13
C SER A 436 16.76 36.53 -8.61
N SER A 437 16.43 36.29 -9.88
CA SER A 437 16.06 34.96 -10.38
C SER A 437 16.45 34.66 -11.83
N THR A 438 17.26 35.49 -12.48
CA THR A 438 17.74 35.25 -13.86
C THR A 438 19.14 34.64 -13.87
N SER A 439 19.48 33.86 -14.89
CA SER A 439 20.87 33.39 -15.07
C SER A 439 21.83 34.56 -15.32
N ALA A 440 23.13 34.34 -15.13
CA ALA A 440 24.16 35.37 -15.37
C ALA A 440 24.44 35.65 -16.86
N GLN A 441 23.99 34.75 -17.74
CA GLN A 441 24.15 34.81 -19.20
C GLN A 441 22.89 34.21 -19.83
N GLN A 442 22.15 35.03 -20.57
CA GLN A 442 20.89 34.64 -21.20
C GLN A 442 21.00 34.67 -22.72
N THR A 443 20.36 33.70 -23.38
CA THR A 443 20.30 33.62 -24.84
C THR A 443 18.99 34.20 -25.34
N VAL A 444 19.08 35.33 -26.03
CA VAL A 444 17.93 36.04 -26.60
C VAL A 444 17.69 35.55 -28.02
N LEU A 445 16.46 35.11 -28.29
CA LEU A 445 15.99 34.58 -29.57
C LEU A 445 14.91 35.52 -30.13
N SER A 446 15.22 36.28 -31.17
CA SER A 446 14.25 37.13 -31.87
C SER A 446 13.47 36.30 -32.91
N LEU A 447 12.19 36.10 -32.66
CA LEU A 447 11.29 35.31 -33.51
C LEU A 447 10.70 36.16 -34.64
N SER A 448 10.49 35.55 -35.80
CA SER A 448 9.80 36.17 -36.93
C SER A 448 8.29 36.25 -36.70
N GLN A 449 7.63 37.22 -37.34
CA GLN A 449 6.16 37.37 -37.31
C GLN A 449 5.42 36.32 -38.18
N LEU A 450 6.05 35.18 -38.47
CA LEU A 450 5.41 34.03 -39.13
C LEU A 450 4.55 33.21 -38.16
N ILE A 451 4.77 33.35 -36.85
CA ILE A 451 3.98 32.69 -35.80
C ILE A 451 3.20 33.75 -35.02
N THR A 452 1.93 33.46 -34.70
CA THR A 452 1.09 34.32 -33.85
C THR A 452 1.41 34.11 -32.37
N LYS A 453 1.12 35.12 -31.54
CA LYS A 453 1.47 35.09 -30.11
C LYS A 453 0.85 33.89 -29.38
N ASP A 454 -0.40 33.58 -29.70
CA ASP A 454 -1.16 32.56 -29.00
C ASP A 454 -0.75 31.16 -29.47
N ALA A 455 -0.46 30.97 -30.76
CA ALA A 455 0.17 29.75 -31.28
C ALA A 455 1.55 29.49 -30.62
N LEU A 456 2.41 30.51 -30.52
CA LEU A 456 3.68 30.41 -29.78
C LEU A 456 3.46 29.99 -28.32
N LYS A 457 2.51 30.63 -27.62
CA LYS A 457 2.20 30.28 -26.22
C LYS A 457 1.75 28.83 -26.08
N GLN A 458 0.93 28.32 -27.01
CA GLN A 458 0.47 26.93 -26.97
C GLN A 458 1.58 25.93 -27.34
N CYS A 459 2.45 26.24 -28.30
CA CYS A 459 3.67 25.45 -28.52
C CYS A 459 4.56 25.40 -27.27
N LEU A 460 4.76 26.54 -26.59
CA LEU A 460 5.55 26.60 -25.34
C LEU A 460 4.88 25.85 -24.18
N HIS A 461 3.55 25.89 -24.08
CA HIS A 461 2.80 25.10 -23.09
C HIS A 461 3.01 23.60 -23.35
N PHE A 462 2.80 23.15 -24.59
CA PHE A 462 3.01 21.76 -25.00
C PHE A 462 4.46 21.27 -24.74
N MET A 463 5.48 22.11 -24.96
CA MET A 463 6.88 21.76 -24.67
C MET A 463 7.16 21.42 -23.19
N TYR A 464 6.31 21.87 -22.25
CA TYR A 464 6.46 21.62 -20.81
C TYR A 464 5.48 20.57 -20.29
N THR A 465 4.21 20.60 -20.72
CA THR A 465 3.14 19.73 -20.18
C THR A 465 2.66 18.64 -21.14
N GLY A 466 2.91 18.76 -22.45
CA GLY A 466 2.28 17.92 -23.47
C GLY A 466 0.81 18.24 -23.76
N CYS A 467 0.27 19.28 -23.12
CA CYS A 467 -1.12 19.71 -23.22
C CYS A 467 -1.25 21.02 -24.03
N ILE A 468 -2.49 21.44 -24.26
CA ILE A 468 -2.84 22.75 -24.84
C ILE A 468 -3.82 23.43 -23.86
N GLU A 469 -3.58 24.69 -23.55
CA GLU A 469 -4.37 25.48 -22.59
C GLU A 469 -5.49 26.28 -23.28
N GLN A 470 -5.19 26.85 -24.46
CA GLN A 470 -6.11 27.70 -25.22
C GLN A 470 -6.56 26.98 -26.49
N MET A 471 -7.76 26.38 -26.41
CA MET A 471 -8.37 25.60 -27.50
C MET A 471 -9.02 26.46 -28.60
N ASP A 472 -8.98 27.79 -28.46
CA ASP A 472 -9.53 28.78 -29.40
C ASP A 472 -8.50 29.29 -30.43
N VAL A 473 -7.24 28.86 -30.34
CA VAL A 473 -6.20 29.18 -31.34
C VAL A 473 -6.49 28.48 -32.68
N PRO A 474 -6.38 29.17 -33.84
CA PRO A 474 -6.60 28.55 -35.13
C PRO A 474 -5.66 27.36 -35.40
N LEU A 475 -6.23 26.22 -35.80
CA LEU A 475 -5.49 24.96 -35.97
C LEU A 475 -4.32 25.08 -36.97
N CYS A 476 -4.48 25.87 -38.03
CA CYS A 476 -3.44 26.18 -39.00
C CYS A 476 -2.28 26.96 -38.39
N GLU A 477 -2.54 28.06 -37.67
CA GLU A 477 -1.49 28.85 -37.01
C GLU A 477 -0.70 28.02 -35.99
N LEU A 478 -1.38 27.14 -35.25
CA LEU A 478 -0.76 26.22 -34.30
C LEU A 478 0.05 25.12 -34.99
N LEU A 479 -0.40 24.63 -36.15
CA LEU A 479 0.32 23.65 -36.95
C LEU A 479 1.58 24.24 -37.61
N ASP A 480 1.45 25.41 -38.24
CA ASP A 480 2.58 26.15 -38.83
C ASP A 480 3.65 26.44 -37.76
N ALA A 481 3.21 26.84 -36.56
CA ALA A 481 4.10 27.04 -35.42
C ALA A 481 4.78 25.74 -34.96
N ALA A 482 4.03 24.64 -34.84
CA ALA A 482 4.56 23.35 -34.42
C ALA A 482 5.58 22.78 -35.42
N GLU A 483 5.37 22.96 -36.73
CA GLU A 483 6.34 22.58 -37.77
C GLU A 483 7.59 23.48 -37.73
N LEU A 484 7.44 24.79 -37.60
CA LEU A 484 8.55 25.73 -37.49
C LEU A 484 9.42 25.50 -36.23
N PHE A 485 8.85 24.99 -35.14
CA PHE A 485 9.58 24.57 -33.95
C PHE A 485 10.04 23.10 -33.97
N GLN A 486 9.72 22.33 -35.01
CA GLN A 486 10.03 20.89 -35.12
C GLN A 486 9.50 20.07 -33.93
N LEU A 487 8.24 20.31 -33.54
CA LEU A 487 7.52 19.59 -32.50
C LEU A 487 6.80 18.37 -33.08
N ASP A 488 7.55 17.37 -33.56
CA ASP A 488 7.03 16.22 -34.33
C ASP A 488 5.81 15.54 -33.67
N GLU A 489 5.80 15.40 -32.34
CA GLU A 489 4.69 14.79 -31.60
C GLU A 489 3.41 15.66 -31.62
N LEU A 490 3.55 16.99 -31.54
CA LEU A 490 2.43 17.93 -31.67
C LEU A 490 1.94 18.00 -33.13
N VAL A 491 2.86 18.06 -34.10
CA VAL A 491 2.52 18.04 -35.55
C VAL A 491 1.73 16.79 -35.92
N ALA A 492 2.07 15.63 -35.35
CA ALA A 492 1.32 14.39 -35.53
C ALA A 492 -0.09 14.45 -34.92
N VAL A 493 -0.25 15.05 -33.73
CA VAL A 493 -1.55 15.28 -33.08
C VAL A 493 -2.42 16.23 -33.91
N LEU A 494 -1.90 17.41 -34.28
CA LEU A 494 -2.65 18.44 -35.00
C LEU A 494 -3.10 17.95 -36.39
N LYS A 495 -2.26 17.20 -37.11
CA LYS A 495 -2.64 16.56 -38.38
C LYS A 495 -3.67 15.44 -38.20
N HIS A 496 -3.64 14.71 -37.09
CA HIS A 496 -4.69 13.75 -36.77
C HIS A 496 -6.04 14.44 -36.51
N ILE A 497 -6.03 15.57 -35.79
CA ILE A 497 -7.21 16.41 -35.53
C ILE A 497 -7.77 16.96 -36.85
N GLU A 498 -6.92 17.51 -37.72
CA GLU A 498 -7.28 18.00 -39.06
C GLU A 498 -7.91 16.91 -39.95
N ILE A 499 -7.24 15.76 -40.08
CA ILE A 499 -7.68 14.63 -40.93
C ILE A 499 -9.04 14.08 -40.49
N ASN A 500 -9.30 14.03 -39.18
CA ASN A 500 -10.56 13.52 -38.63
C ASN A 500 -11.62 14.60 -38.38
N GLN A 501 -11.32 15.87 -38.72
CA GLN A 501 -12.21 17.02 -38.56
C GLN A 501 -12.68 17.25 -37.10
N LEU A 502 -11.82 16.94 -36.14
CA LEU A 502 -12.04 17.15 -34.71
C LEU A 502 -11.69 18.59 -34.31
N THR A 503 -12.22 19.06 -33.18
CA THR A 503 -11.69 20.23 -32.48
C THR A 503 -10.54 19.85 -31.53
N LEU A 504 -9.73 20.84 -31.14
CA LEU A 504 -8.73 20.67 -30.08
C LEU A 504 -9.37 20.19 -28.77
N GLN A 505 -10.55 20.72 -28.42
CA GLN A 505 -11.27 20.33 -27.20
C GLN A 505 -11.70 18.86 -27.23
N GLU A 506 -12.33 18.39 -28.30
CA GLU A 506 -12.76 16.98 -28.42
C GLU A 506 -11.59 15.99 -28.34
N TYR A 507 -10.40 16.37 -28.83
CA TYR A 507 -9.23 15.50 -28.77
C TYR A 507 -8.57 15.48 -27.39
N PHE A 508 -8.36 16.64 -26.76
CA PHE A 508 -7.66 16.73 -25.47
C PHE A 508 -8.55 16.42 -24.25
N GLU A 509 -9.89 16.45 -24.38
CA GLU A 509 -10.78 15.94 -23.31
C GLU A 509 -10.79 14.39 -23.23
N GLU A 510 -10.37 13.66 -24.28
CA GLU A 510 -10.14 12.21 -24.20
C GLU A 510 -8.80 11.88 -23.54
N LYS A 511 -8.82 11.79 -22.19
CA LYS A 511 -7.69 11.63 -21.23
C LYS A 511 -6.74 10.42 -21.38
N ASN A 512 -6.56 9.87 -22.57
CA ASN A 512 -5.66 8.73 -22.83
C ASN A 512 -4.31 9.15 -23.46
N TYR A 513 -4.16 10.39 -23.95
CA TYR A 513 -2.94 10.82 -24.66
C TYR A 513 -1.83 11.41 -23.79
N GLU A 514 -2.19 12.13 -22.71
CA GLU A 514 -1.31 12.91 -21.82
C GLU A 514 -0.03 12.14 -21.40
N ASN A 515 -0.18 10.86 -21.03
CA ASN A 515 0.90 10.01 -20.54
C ASN A 515 2.05 9.75 -21.55
N LYS A 516 1.79 9.78 -22.87
CA LYS A 516 2.80 9.37 -23.85
C LYS A 516 3.89 10.43 -24.05
N TYR A 517 3.49 11.69 -24.24
CA TYR A 517 4.42 12.79 -24.45
C TYR A 517 5.31 13.00 -23.22
N ILE A 518 4.71 13.04 -22.02
CA ILE A 518 5.45 13.23 -20.77
C ILE A 518 6.49 12.13 -20.56
N LYS A 519 6.20 10.85 -20.86
CA LYS A 519 7.20 9.78 -20.79
C LYS A 519 8.33 9.94 -21.83
N GLY A 520 8.01 10.46 -23.02
CA GLY A 520 9.02 10.85 -24.01
C GLY A 520 9.93 11.98 -23.51
N LEU A 521 9.33 13.05 -22.98
CA LEU A 521 10.03 14.21 -22.42
C LEU A 521 10.92 13.82 -21.24
N GLN A 522 10.41 13.03 -20.29
CA GLN A 522 11.16 12.47 -19.15
C GLN A 522 12.42 11.69 -19.59
N SER A 523 12.29 10.86 -20.63
CA SER A 523 13.43 10.14 -21.22
C SER A 523 14.46 11.09 -21.85
N ARG A 524 14.00 12.12 -22.59
CA ARG A 524 14.87 13.13 -23.21
C ARG A 524 15.59 14.00 -22.16
N LEU A 525 14.90 14.43 -21.10
CA LEU A 525 15.47 15.17 -19.97
C LEU A 525 16.53 14.34 -19.22
N LYS A 526 16.27 13.06 -18.96
CA LYS A 526 17.24 12.12 -18.36
C LYS A 526 18.49 11.98 -19.23
N ASN A 527 18.36 11.96 -20.56
CA ASN A 527 19.51 11.88 -21.46
C ASN A 527 20.37 13.16 -21.45
N LEU A 528 19.75 14.35 -21.38
CA LEU A 528 20.49 15.61 -21.24
C LEU A 528 21.25 15.68 -19.89
N LEU A 529 20.63 15.22 -18.80
CA LEU A 529 21.27 15.08 -17.49
C LEU A 529 22.50 14.16 -17.55
N LEU A 530 22.37 12.96 -18.13
CA LEU A 530 23.48 12.00 -18.24
C LEU A 530 24.66 12.51 -19.07
N GLN A 531 24.41 13.44 -19.99
CA GLN A 531 25.44 14.12 -20.80
C GLN A 531 25.97 15.41 -20.14
N ASN A 532 25.41 15.82 -18.99
CA ASN A 532 25.68 17.08 -18.27
C ASN A 532 25.44 18.35 -19.12
N LEU A 533 24.65 18.26 -20.19
CA LEU A 533 24.38 19.39 -21.09
C LEU A 533 23.49 20.43 -20.40
N PHE A 534 23.85 21.71 -20.54
CA PHE A 534 23.18 22.86 -19.91
C PHE A 534 23.21 22.91 -18.37
N ALA A 535 23.98 22.05 -17.68
CA ALA A 535 24.04 22.06 -16.23
C ALA A 535 24.62 23.38 -15.67
N ASP A 536 23.91 24.00 -14.74
CA ASP A 536 24.26 25.28 -14.12
C ASP A 536 24.76 25.13 -12.66
N VAL A 537 24.65 23.93 -12.09
CA VAL A 537 25.17 23.57 -10.77
C VAL A 537 25.86 22.21 -10.77
N CYS A 538 26.97 22.15 -10.03
CA CYS A 538 27.68 20.92 -9.67
C CYS A 538 27.55 20.70 -8.16
N PHE A 539 27.19 19.48 -7.76
CA PHE A 539 27.24 19.03 -6.38
C PHE A 539 28.51 18.23 -6.15
N GLN A 540 29.23 18.52 -5.06
CA GLN A 540 30.43 17.84 -4.64
C GLN A 540 30.16 16.98 -3.39
N PHE A 541 30.70 15.77 -3.42
CA PHE A 541 30.61 14.74 -2.39
C PHE A 541 32.01 14.21 -2.07
N ASP A 542 32.13 13.39 -1.02
CA ASP A 542 33.40 12.75 -0.66
C ASP A 542 33.84 11.66 -1.68
N ASP A 543 32.89 11.08 -2.41
CA ASP A 543 33.08 9.99 -3.38
C ASP A 543 33.02 10.43 -4.85
N GLY A 544 32.64 11.68 -5.15
CA GLY A 544 32.52 12.15 -6.53
C GLY A 544 31.83 13.50 -6.69
N VAL A 545 31.31 13.74 -7.90
CA VAL A 545 30.53 14.94 -8.27
C VAL A 545 29.29 14.56 -9.08
N CYS A 546 28.24 15.37 -9.03
CA CYS A 546 27.06 15.24 -9.89
C CYS A 546 26.66 16.61 -10.43
N PHE A 547 26.44 16.72 -11.74
CA PHE A 547 25.90 17.93 -12.36
C PHE A 547 24.37 17.87 -12.40
N ALA A 548 23.72 19.03 -12.30
CA ALA A 548 22.27 19.16 -12.34
C ALA A 548 21.87 20.55 -12.84
N HIS A 549 20.55 20.79 -12.89
CA HIS A 549 19.94 22.04 -13.34
C HIS A 549 19.09 22.61 -12.22
N LYS A 550 19.38 23.85 -11.76
CA LYS A 550 18.59 24.53 -10.73
C LYS A 550 17.10 24.60 -11.09
N PRO A 551 16.67 24.93 -12.33
CA PRO A 551 15.26 24.87 -12.74
C PRO A 551 14.55 23.55 -12.37
N MET A 552 15.15 22.40 -12.69
CA MET A 552 14.55 21.08 -12.43
C MET A 552 14.53 20.73 -10.94
N LEU A 553 15.59 21.07 -10.20
CA LEU A 553 15.68 20.84 -8.77
C LEU A 553 14.70 21.70 -7.98
N MET A 554 14.61 22.99 -8.32
CA MET A 554 13.72 23.94 -7.68
C MET A 554 12.25 23.62 -7.96
N ALA A 555 11.90 23.29 -9.19
CA ALA A 555 10.52 22.99 -9.58
C ALA A 555 9.97 21.70 -8.94
N ARG A 556 10.83 20.76 -8.49
CA ARG A 556 10.42 19.43 -7.99
C ARG A 556 10.93 19.10 -6.58
N CYS A 557 11.47 20.08 -5.85
CA CYS A 557 11.90 19.94 -4.46
C CYS A 557 11.97 21.30 -3.75
N ASP A 558 10.99 21.59 -2.89
CA ASP A 558 10.87 22.83 -2.10
C ASP A 558 12.14 23.16 -1.30
N MET A 559 12.86 22.14 -0.82
CA MET A 559 14.13 22.32 -0.09
C MET A 559 15.23 22.88 -1.01
N MET A 560 15.30 22.40 -2.26
CA MET A 560 16.20 22.95 -3.28
C MET A 560 15.69 24.30 -3.79
N GLU A 561 14.37 24.55 -3.85
CA GLU A 561 13.85 25.89 -4.12
C GLU A 561 14.34 26.88 -3.07
N ALA A 562 14.18 26.57 -1.78
CA ALA A 562 14.65 27.40 -0.68
C ALA A 562 16.18 27.60 -0.69
N MET A 563 16.95 26.59 -1.09
CA MET A 563 18.42 26.69 -1.21
C MET A 563 18.87 27.64 -2.33
N PHE A 564 18.21 27.59 -3.50
CA PHE A 564 18.65 28.37 -4.67
C PHE A 564 17.97 29.74 -4.82
N LYS A 565 16.88 30.00 -4.10
CA LYS A 565 16.10 31.25 -4.17
C LYS A 565 16.55 32.27 -3.12
N GLY A 566 16.38 33.56 -3.42
CA GLY A 566 16.66 34.64 -2.47
C GLY A 566 18.15 34.96 -2.29
N TYR A 567 18.63 34.98 -1.04
CA TYR A 567 19.96 35.51 -0.66
C TYR A 567 20.93 34.45 -0.08
N PHE A 568 20.60 33.16 -0.17
CA PHE A 568 21.51 32.09 0.22
C PHE A 568 22.75 32.04 -0.70
N ARG A 569 23.88 31.56 -0.20
CA ARG A 569 25.16 31.52 -0.95
C ARG A 569 25.03 30.64 -2.20
N GLU A 570 24.28 29.56 -2.04
CA GLU A 570 24.05 28.48 -2.98
C GLU A 570 23.30 28.95 -4.25
N SER A 571 22.46 29.99 -4.14
CA SER A 571 21.81 30.67 -5.28
C SER A 571 22.82 31.06 -6.38
N SER A 572 23.93 31.68 -5.97
CA SER A 572 25.02 32.15 -6.83
C SER A 572 26.12 31.11 -7.08
N ALA A 573 26.14 30.02 -6.31
CA ALA A 573 27.19 29.02 -6.37
C ALA A 573 27.10 28.14 -7.64
N LYS A 574 28.25 27.90 -8.28
CA LYS A 574 28.41 26.86 -9.32
C LYS A 574 28.76 25.48 -8.73
N VAL A 575 29.31 25.45 -7.52
CA VAL A 575 29.64 24.22 -6.77
C VAL A 575 29.00 24.28 -5.40
N VAL A 576 28.21 23.26 -5.06
CA VAL A 576 27.51 23.11 -3.77
C VAL A 576 28.03 21.86 -3.06
N GLN A 577 28.34 21.97 -1.77
CA GLN A 577 28.70 20.82 -0.93
C GLN A 577 27.42 20.22 -0.33
N PHE A 578 27.25 18.90 -0.37
CA PHE A 578 26.03 18.26 0.11
C PHE A 578 26.33 17.05 1.01
N PRO A 579 26.79 17.30 2.26
CA PRO A 579 27.40 16.28 3.11
C PRO A 579 26.43 15.16 3.55
N GLY A 580 27.02 14.02 3.91
CA GLY A 580 26.30 12.84 4.40
C GLY A 580 25.49 12.10 3.32
N VAL A 581 25.83 12.27 2.04
CA VAL A 581 25.18 11.63 0.89
C VAL A 581 26.27 11.22 -0.09
N SER A 582 26.15 10.04 -0.69
CA SER A 582 27.04 9.59 -1.76
C SER A 582 26.57 10.09 -3.13
N SER A 583 27.51 10.24 -4.06
CA SER A 583 27.24 10.56 -5.46
C SER A 583 26.20 9.62 -6.09
N GLU A 584 26.25 8.32 -5.78
CA GLU A 584 25.28 7.34 -6.28
C GLU A 584 23.87 7.56 -5.73
N THR A 585 23.71 7.80 -4.43
CA THR A 585 22.40 8.08 -3.83
C THR A 585 21.84 9.41 -4.36
N PHE A 586 22.69 10.41 -4.58
CA PHE A 586 22.27 11.66 -5.22
C PHE A 586 21.89 11.47 -6.70
N ARG A 587 22.60 10.60 -7.44
CA ARG A 587 22.27 10.22 -8.82
C ARG A 587 20.91 9.52 -8.92
N GLN A 588 20.56 8.67 -7.96
CA GLN A 588 19.24 8.05 -7.86
C GLN A 588 18.12 9.07 -7.52
N PHE A 589 18.42 10.07 -6.69
CA PHE A 589 17.51 11.21 -6.47
C PHE A 589 17.33 12.05 -7.76
N LEU A 590 18.41 12.35 -8.49
CA LEU A 590 18.33 13.05 -9.78
C LEU A 590 17.55 12.24 -10.83
N HIS A 591 17.66 10.90 -10.85
CA HIS A 591 16.83 10.04 -11.69
C HIS A 591 15.34 10.33 -11.46
N TYR A 592 14.89 10.32 -10.21
CA TYR A 592 13.51 10.69 -9.86
C TYR A 592 13.16 12.14 -10.25
N ILE A 593 14.03 13.12 -10.03
CA ILE A 593 13.75 14.52 -10.40
C ILE A 593 13.55 14.68 -11.92
N TYR A 594 14.21 13.88 -12.76
CA TYR A 594 14.16 14.07 -14.21
C TYR A 594 13.20 13.11 -14.94
N SER A 595 12.94 11.91 -14.41
CA SER A 595 12.04 10.93 -15.04
C SER A 595 10.80 10.53 -14.23
N ASP A 596 10.64 11.06 -13.01
CA ASP A 596 9.54 10.72 -12.08
C ASP A 596 9.47 9.23 -11.70
N GLU A 597 10.58 8.51 -11.91
CA GLU A 597 10.71 7.07 -11.69
C GLU A 597 11.94 6.78 -10.84
N LEU A 598 11.95 5.61 -10.19
CA LEU A 598 13.13 5.11 -9.49
C LEU A 598 14.12 4.48 -10.45
N ASP A 599 15.40 4.60 -10.13
CA ASP A 599 16.43 3.79 -10.78
C ASP A 599 16.21 2.29 -10.51
N ASN A 600 16.60 1.44 -11.46
CA ASN A 600 16.46 -0.01 -11.33
C ASN A 600 17.26 -0.57 -10.15
N ASN A 601 18.39 0.06 -9.77
CA ASN A 601 19.27 -0.38 -8.69
C ASN A 601 18.69 -0.19 -7.27
N VAL A 602 17.60 0.58 -7.11
CA VAL A 602 16.90 0.75 -5.82
C VAL A 602 16.17 -0.54 -5.45
N ASN A 603 16.59 -1.23 -4.39
CA ASN A 603 16.07 -2.52 -3.95
C ASN A 603 16.05 -2.64 -2.42
N ALA A 604 15.54 -3.74 -1.87
CA ALA A 604 15.40 -3.98 -0.42
C ALA A 604 16.70 -3.92 0.40
N ASN A 605 17.87 -3.96 -0.25
CA ASN A 605 19.18 -3.84 0.39
C ASN A 605 19.86 -2.46 0.16
N THR A 606 19.40 -1.67 -0.81
CA THR A 606 20.01 -0.37 -1.19
C THR A 606 19.11 0.84 -0.89
N CYS A 607 17.81 0.63 -0.64
CA CYS A 607 16.81 1.70 -0.55
C CYS A 607 17.04 2.71 0.58
N LEU A 608 17.67 2.32 1.69
CA LEU A 608 17.71 3.13 2.92
C LEU A 608 18.39 4.50 2.74
N ASN A 609 19.50 4.57 1.99
CA ASN A 609 20.20 5.84 1.76
C ASN A 609 19.33 6.81 0.94
N LEU A 610 18.61 6.30 -0.07
CA LEU A 610 17.71 7.11 -0.88
C LEU A 610 16.45 7.51 -0.09
N LEU A 611 16.00 6.66 0.83
CA LEU A 611 14.90 6.93 1.74
C LEU A 611 15.24 8.03 2.75
N GLU A 612 16.42 7.97 3.36
CA GLU A 612 16.95 9.06 4.21
C GLU A 612 16.99 10.37 3.42
N LEU A 613 17.54 10.34 2.20
CA LEU A 613 17.63 11.52 1.34
C LEU A 613 16.24 12.07 0.95
N ALA A 614 15.29 11.20 0.60
CA ALA A 614 13.92 11.58 0.24
C ALA A 614 13.21 12.27 1.43
N ASN A 615 13.36 11.73 2.64
CA ASN A 615 12.82 12.34 3.85
C ASN A 615 13.52 13.68 4.17
N ARG A 616 14.87 13.72 4.06
CA ARG A 616 15.69 14.93 4.27
C ARG A 616 15.36 16.07 3.30
N LEU A 617 14.88 15.74 2.11
CA LEU A 617 14.43 16.68 1.07
C LEU A 617 12.91 16.92 1.07
N CYS A 618 12.16 16.32 2.01
CA CYS A 618 10.70 16.44 2.12
C CYS A 618 9.94 15.97 0.87
N LEU A 619 10.31 14.80 0.30
CA LEU A 619 9.77 14.25 -0.95
C LEU A 619 8.84 13.03 -0.70
N PRO A 620 7.59 13.22 -0.26
CA PRO A 620 6.71 12.10 0.12
C PRO A 620 6.34 11.19 -1.06
N HIS A 621 6.21 11.71 -2.29
CA HIS A 621 5.96 10.87 -3.47
C HIS A 621 7.14 9.94 -3.78
N LEU A 622 8.38 10.42 -3.63
CA LEU A 622 9.59 9.59 -3.74
C LEU A 622 9.62 8.50 -2.65
N VAL A 623 9.26 8.83 -1.40
CA VAL A 623 9.10 7.84 -0.34
C VAL A 623 8.09 6.75 -0.75
N SER A 624 6.86 7.13 -1.14
CA SER A 624 5.83 6.16 -1.54
C SER A 624 6.23 5.30 -2.76
N LEU A 625 7.01 5.84 -3.70
CA LEU A 625 7.58 5.06 -4.80
C LEU A 625 8.58 4.00 -4.30
N ILE A 626 9.46 4.36 -3.36
CA ILE A 626 10.46 3.45 -2.76
C ILE A 626 9.75 2.34 -2.00
N GLU A 627 8.78 2.68 -1.15
CA GLU A 627 7.95 1.72 -0.41
C GLU A 627 7.28 0.72 -1.36
N ASN A 628 6.57 1.21 -2.38
CA ASN A 628 5.87 0.38 -3.36
C ASN A 628 6.80 -0.49 -4.20
N LYS A 629 8.05 -0.06 -4.48
CA LYS A 629 9.02 -0.90 -5.19
C LYS A 629 9.56 -2.02 -4.30
N VAL A 630 10.01 -1.68 -3.09
CA VAL A 630 10.60 -2.63 -2.12
C VAL A 630 9.56 -3.64 -1.62
N ILE A 631 8.31 -3.23 -1.39
CA ILE A 631 7.23 -4.15 -1.00
C ILE A 631 6.95 -5.18 -2.11
N LYS A 632 6.88 -4.75 -3.38
CA LYS A 632 6.66 -5.68 -4.51
C LYS A 632 7.81 -6.67 -4.65
N GLU A 633 9.05 -6.19 -4.63
CA GLU A 633 10.25 -7.04 -4.67
C GLU A 633 10.19 -8.12 -3.58
N LEU A 634 9.87 -7.76 -2.33
CA LEU A 634 9.84 -8.72 -1.23
C LEU A 634 8.60 -9.62 -1.23
N ASP A 635 7.42 -9.16 -1.67
CA ASP A 635 6.24 -10.02 -1.83
C ASP A 635 6.42 -11.01 -3.01
N GLU A 636 7.13 -10.62 -4.09
CA GLU A 636 7.54 -11.49 -5.20
C GLU A 636 8.55 -12.55 -4.72
N LEU A 637 9.63 -12.15 -4.04
CA LEU A 637 10.60 -13.08 -3.44
C LEU A 637 9.92 -14.04 -2.43
N SER A 638 8.94 -13.55 -1.67
CA SER A 638 8.15 -14.39 -0.76
C SER A 638 7.20 -15.36 -1.48
N ALA A 639 6.76 -15.06 -2.71
CA ALA A 639 5.97 -15.96 -3.53
C ALA A 639 6.82 -17.11 -4.11
N ASP A 640 8.07 -16.81 -4.48
CA ASP A 640 9.09 -17.80 -4.86
C ASP A 640 9.62 -18.63 -3.66
N GLY A 641 9.16 -18.33 -2.44
CA GLY A 641 9.50 -19.08 -1.22
C GLY A 641 10.83 -18.68 -0.56
N ILE A 642 11.40 -17.53 -0.93
CA ILE A 642 12.63 -17.00 -0.35
C ILE A 642 12.34 -16.37 1.02
N ASP A 643 13.26 -16.54 1.97
CA ASP A 643 13.08 -16.08 3.35
C ASP A 643 13.33 -14.57 3.49
N ILE A 644 12.27 -13.78 3.30
CA ILE A 644 12.28 -12.33 3.46
C ILE A 644 12.34 -11.85 4.93
N THR A 645 12.30 -12.75 5.93
CA THR A 645 12.11 -12.32 7.33
C THR A 645 13.28 -11.52 7.89
N GLU A 646 14.51 -11.75 7.41
CA GLU A 646 15.67 -10.94 7.80
C GLU A 646 15.65 -9.53 7.17
N HIS A 647 15.14 -9.40 5.93
CA HIS A 647 14.95 -8.10 5.29
C HIS A 647 13.92 -7.27 6.07
N ALA A 648 12.75 -7.84 6.39
CA ALA A 648 11.72 -7.17 7.17
C ALA A 648 12.22 -6.72 8.57
N LEU A 649 13.06 -7.52 9.23
CA LEU A 649 13.67 -7.17 10.52
C LEU A 649 14.69 -6.03 10.42
N LYS A 650 15.47 -5.96 9.33
CA LYS A 650 16.46 -4.89 9.11
C LYS A 650 15.83 -3.58 8.66
N LEU A 651 14.77 -3.64 7.86
CA LEU A 651 14.12 -2.47 7.28
C LEU A 651 13.20 -1.73 8.27
N LEU A 652 12.54 -2.45 9.19
CA LEU A 652 11.51 -1.90 10.08
C LEU A 652 11.87 -0.56 10.72
N GLU A 653 12.99 -0.50 11.44
CA GLU A 653 13.33 0.65 12.29
C GLU A 653 13.92 1.82 11.48
N PRO A 654 14.79 1.61 10.48
CA PRO A 654 15.12 2.63 9.49
C PRO A 654 13.88 3.21 8.78
N CYS A 655 12.90 2.38 8.41
CA CYS A 655 11.67 2.87 7.77
C CYS A 655 10.85 3.76 8.71
N GLN A 656 10.71 3.38 9.98
CA GLN A 656 10.10 4.24 11.03
C GLN A 656 10.87 5.55 11.24
N MET A 657 12.21 5.51 11.20
CA MET A 657 13.06 6.70 11.37
C MET A 657 13.05 7.67 10.16
N HIS A 658 12.72 7.16 8.96
CA HIS A 658 12.69 7.95 7.73
C HIS A 658 11.28 8.18 7.17
N ASN A 659 10.24 8.04 8.02
CA ASN A 659 8.82 8.28 7.69
C ASN A 659 8.27 7.44 6.52
N ALA A 660 8.77 6.20 6.37
CA ALA A 660 8.26 5.21 5.42
C ALA A 660 7.22 4.31 6.10
N ASP A 661 6.07 4.91 6.42
CA ASP A 661 5.02 4.30 7.24
C ASP A 661 4.41 3.03 6.63
N GLN A 662 4.27 2.96 5.29
CA GLN A 662 3.68 1.82 4.58
C GLN A 662 4.64 0.63 4.56
N LEU A 663 5.93 0.88 4.32
CA LEU A 663 6.96 -0.16 4.39
C LEU A 663 7.20 -0.61 5.84
N ALA A 664 7.17 0.31 6.80
CA ALA A 664 7.20 -0.04 8.23
C ALA A 664 5.98 -0.90 8.65
N GLU A 665 4.77 -0.55 8.24
CA GLU A 665 3.57 -1.36 8.50
C GLU A 665 3.66 -2.74 7.82
N TRP A 666 4.13 -2.81 6.58
CA TRP A 666 4.35 -4.08 5.87
C TRP A 666 5.42 -4.93 6.57
N CYS A 667 6.52 -4.35 7.06
CA CYS A 667 7.52 -5.08 7.85
C CYS A 667 6.92 -5.60 9.17
N LEU A 668 6.14 -4.80 9.90
CA LEU A 668 5.42 -5.26 11.11
C LEU A 668 4.44 -6.40 10.77
N TYR A 669 3.71 -6.30 9.67
CA TYR A 669 2.81 -7.35 9.20
C TYR A 669 3.57 -8.66 8.93
N GLN A 670 4.65 -8.64 8.14
CA GLN A 670 5.45 -9.84 7.85
C GLN A 670 6.07 -10.44 9.13
N ILE A 671 6.58 -9.62 10.05
CA ILE A 671 7.15 -10.11 11.32
C ILE A 671 6.06 -10.66 12.25
N THR A 672 4.85 -10.09 12.30
CA THR A 672 3.76 -10.64 13.14
C THR A 672 3.26 -12.00 12.65
N ILE A 673 3.15 -12.21 11.34
CA ILE A 673 2.59 -13.45 10.77
C ILE A 673 3.63 -14.57 10.64
N HIS A 674 4.92 -14.26 10.49
CA HIS A 674 6.03 -15.22 10.54
C HIS A 674 6.71 -15.31 11.93
N TYR A 675 6.14 -14.67 12.97
CA TYR A 675 6.74 -14.53 14.30
C TYR A 675 7.28 -15.84 14.88
N LYS A 676 6.57 -16.97 14.68
CA LYS A 676 7.01 -18.28 15.18
C LYS A 676 8.33 -18.71 14.55
N GLU A 677 8.45 -18.62 13.23
CA GLU A 677 9.66 -18.99 12.47
C GLU A 677 10.82 -18.05 12.81
N ILE A 678 10.54 -16.75 12.85
CA ILE A 678 11.49 -15.70 13.27
C ILE A 678 12.01 -15.94 14.68
N SER A 679 11.14 -16.34 15.62
CA SER A 679 11.53 -16.64 17.00
C SER A 679 12.43 -17.87 17.15
N HIS A 680 12.53 -18.72 16.11
CA HIS A 680 13.48 -19.83 16.06
C HIS A 680 14.76 -19.49 15.28
N LYS A 681 14.65 -18.78 14.14
CA LYS A 681 15.80 -18.43 13.27
C LYS A 681 16.54 -17.17 13.74
N ASN A 682 15.84 -16.05 13.86
CA ASN A 682 16.41 -14.70 13.97
C ASN A 682 16.17 -14.06 15.36
N MET A 683 16.07 -14.88 16.41
CA MET A 683 15.81 -14.48 17.81
C MET A 683 16.71 -13.34 18.33
N LYS A 684 17.95 -13.21 17.83
CA LYS A 684 18.85 -12.09 18.21
C LYS A 684 18.31 -10.75 17.70
N LEU A 685 17.99 -10.65 16.41
CA LEU A 685 17.45 -9.44 15.77
C LEU A 685 16.08 -9.08 16.37
N LEU A 686 15.21 -10.06 16.58
CA LEU A 686 13.89 -9.86 17.20
C LEU A 686 13.99 -9.23 18.62
N ARG A 687 15.10 -9.44 19.34
CA ARG A 687 15.35 -8.88 20.67
C ARG A 687 16.14 -7.57 20.67
N SER A 688 16.77 -7.20 19.56
CA SER A 688 17.44 -5.89 19.43
C SER A 688 16.52 -4.77 18.96
N LEU A 689 15.33 -5.11 18.43
CA LEU A 689 14.27 -4.14 18.13
C LEU A 689 13.90 -3.30 19.35
N HIS A 690 13.43 -2.07 19.10
CA HIS A 690 12.89 -1.14 20.09
C HIS A 690 11.80 -1.81 20.97
N PRO A 691 11.73 -1.52 22.30
CA PRO A 691 10.77 -2.18 23.19
C PRO A 691 9.30 -2.02 22.76
N GLU A 692 8.95 -0.95 22.07
CA GLU A 692 7.60 -0.74 21.54
C GLU A 692 7.29 -1.66 20.36
N ASN A 693 8.23 -1.85 19.43
CA ASN A 693 8.14 -2.86 18.37
C ASN A 693 8.03 -4.27 19.00
N GLN A 694 8.86 -4.60 20.00
CA GLN A 694 8.75 -5.87 20.72
C GLN A 694 7.37 -6.05 21.41
N ALA A 695 6.81 -4.99 22.00
CA ALA A 695 5.50 -5.02 22.63
C ALA A 695 4.35 -5.20 21.61
N TYR A 696 4.40 -4.47 20.49
CA TYR A 696 3.47 -4.61 19.37
C TYR A 696 3.50 -6.05 18.83
N LEU A 697 4.69 -6.57 18.50
CA LEU A 697 4.85 -7.91 17.93
C LEU A 697 4.36 -9.00 18.91
N ASN A 698 4.71 -8.92 20.20
CA ASN A 698 4.22 -9.87 21.21
C ASN A 698 2.69 -9.84 21.35
N ARG A 699 2.06 -8.66 21.16
CA ARG A 699 0.62 -8.45 21.27
C ARG A 699 -0.16 -8.88 20.01
N ASN A 700 0.42 -8.71 18.82
CA ASN A 700 -0.26 -8.85 17.52
C ASN A 700 0.16 -10.09 16.70
N ARG A 701 1.20 -10.82 17.11
CA ARG A 701 1.67 -12.04 16.44
C ARG A 701 0.58 -13.08 16.16
N TRP A 702 0.70 -13.72 15.00
CA TRP A 702 -0.16 -14.79 14.53
C TRP A 702 0.65 -16.10 14.38
N PRO A 703 0.09 -17.28 14.70
CA PRO A 703 -1.16 -17.49 15.45
C PRO A 703 -1.06 -16.98 16.90
N PRO A 704 -2.14 -16.44 17.50
CA PRO A 704 -2.09 -15.86 18.84
C PRO A 704 -1.70 -16.83 19.96
N VAL A 705 -1.11 -16.29 21.02
CA VAL A 705 -0.57 -17.05 22.18
C VAL A 705 -1.62 -17.98 22.81
N TRP A 706 -2.87 -17.52 22.93
CA TRP A 706 -3.95 -18.33 23.48
C TRP A 706 -4.23 -19.55 22.59
N TYR A 707 -4.34 -19.36 21.27
CA TYR A 707 -4.60 -20.45 20.33
C TYR A 707 -3.49 -21.52 20.37
N LEU A 708 -2.22 -21.11 20.50
CA LEU A 708 -1.10 -22.04 20.62
C LEU A 708 -1.18 -22.91 21.89
N LYS A 709 -1.55 -22.32 23.04
CA LYS A 709 -1.81 -23.08 24.29
C LYS A 709 -2.98 -24.05 24.13
N GLU A 710 -4.06 -23.61 23.49
CA GLU A 710 -5.26 -24.40 23.26
C GLU A 710 -5.03 -25.58 22.33
N LEU A 711 -4.22 -25.40 21.28
CA LEU A 711 -3.88 -26.44 20.32
C LEU A 711 -3.04 -27.55 20.98
N ASP A 712 -2.03 -27.19 21.75
CA ASP A 712 -1.23 -28.13 22.55
C ASP A 712 -2.11 -28.88 23.58
N TYR A 713 -2.99 -28.17 24.30
CA TYR A 713 -3.97 -28.81 25.20
C TYR A 713 -4.86 -29.84 24.47
N TYR A 714 -5.40 -29.48 23.31
CA TYR A 714 -6.18 -30.39 22.47
C TYR A 714 -5.36 -31.62 22.03
N GLU A 715 -4.11 -31.42 21.58
CA GLU A 715 -3.22 -32.48 21.13
C GLU A 715 -2.76 -33.41 22.27
N ARG A 716 -2.65 -32.92 23.51
CA ARG A 716 -2.46 -33.75 24.72
C ARG A 716 -3.69 -34.64 24.94
N CYS A 717 -4.89 -34.05 25.01
CA CYS A 717 -6.13 -34.79 25.24
C CYS A 717 -6.43 -35.82 24.12
N VAL A 718 -6.07 -35.53 22.86
CA VAL A 718 -6.16 -36.49 21.75
C VAL A 718 -5.21 -37.67 21.96
N ARG A 719 -3.93 -37.42 22.33
CA ARG A 719 -2.95 -38.48 22.65
C ARG A 719 -3.44 -39.35 23.81
N GLU A 720 -3.97 -38.77 24.88
CA GLU A 720 -4.54 -39.50 26.02
C GLU A 720 -5.72 -40.39 25.62
N LYS A 721 -6.70 -39.87 24.87
CA LYS A 721 -7.83 -40.68 24.36
C LYS A 721 -7.36 -41.81 23.44
N LEU A 722 -6.28 -41.64 22.69
CA LEU A 722 -5.66 -42.71 21.87
C LEU A 722 -4.95 -43.77 22.74
N LEU A 723 -4.25 -43.37 23.80
CA LEU A 723 -3.60 -44.29 24.75
C LEU A 723 -4.63 -45.13 25.51
N GLN A 724 -5.71 -44.51 26.01
CA GLN A 724 -6.82 -45.22 26.68
C GLN A 724 -7.44 -46.28 25.74
N LYS A 725 -7.70 -45.93 24.47
CA LYS A 725 -8.20 -46.88 23.46
C LYS A 725 -7.24 -48.04 23.17
N LYS A 726 -5.92 -47.85 23.31
CA LYS A 726 -4.90 -48.93 23.21
C LYS A 726 -4.86 -49.79 24.48
N GLY A 727 -4.94 -49.19 25.67
CA GLY A 727 -4.97 -49.91 26.96
C GLY A 727 -6.16 -50.87 27.09
N VAL A 728 -7.37 -50.39 26.76
CA VAL A 728 -8.59 -51.22 26.79
C VAL A 728 -8.54 -52.41 25.81
N LYS A 729 -7.77 -52.31 24.71
CA LYS A 729 -7.52 -53.46 23.83
C LYS A 729 -6.62 -54.52 24.48
N ARG A 730 -5.55 -54.13 25.20
CA ARG A 730 -4.70 -55.10 25.92
C ARG A 730 -5.49 -55.89 26.97
N HIS A 731 -6.34 -55.22 27.75
CA HIS A 731 -7.14 -55.88 28.79
C HIS A 731 -8.29 -56.77 28.27
N ARG A 732 -8.61 -56.73 26.97
CA ARG A 732 -9.63 -57.60 26.35
C ARG A 732 -9.09 -58.91 25.78
N ASN A 733 -7.77 -59.10 25.74
CA ASN A 733 -7.17 -60.33 25.23
C ASN A 733 -6.95 -61.43 26.29
N THR A 734 -7.28 -61.16 27.56
CA THR A 734 -7.35 -62.19 28.63
C THR A 734 -8.78 -62.71 28.76
N GLY A 735 -9.02 -63.96 28.35
CA GLY A 735 -10.37 -64.51 28.14
C GLY A 735 -11.08 -65.04 29.39
N CYS A 736 -12.39 -64.74 29.45
CA CYS A 736 -13.51 -65.46 30.08
C CYS A 736 -13.41 -66.22 31.43
N LEU A 737 -14.30 -65.80 32.33
CA LEU A 737 -15.29 -66.63 33.08
C LEU A 737 -14.82 -67.82 33.96
N CYS A 738 -15.18 -67.75 35.24
CA CYS A 738 -16.16 -68.68 35.84
C CYS A 738 -16.73 -68.13 37.18
N PHE A 739 -17.65 -68.89 37.80
CA PHE A 739 -18.40 -68.53 39.01
C PHE A 739 -17.87 -69.30 40.24
N SER A 740 -18.35 -68.92 41.44
CA SER A 740 -18.18 -69.60 42.76
C SER A 740 -16.86 -69.37 43.52
N GLY A 741 -16.93 -69.55 44.86
CA GLY A 741 -15.78 -69.40 45.79
C GLY A 741 -15.91 -68.25 46.80
N LYS A 742 -16.52 -68.48 47.97
CA LYS A 742 -16.51 -67.53 49.10
C LYS A 742 -15.23 -67.72 49.95
N SER A 743 -14.44 -66.68 50.22
CA SER A 743 -13.82 -66.52 51.55
C SER A 743 -13.27 -65.10 51.87
N LYS A 744 -13.70 -64.59 53.03
CA LYS A 744 -13.07 -63.66 53.99
C LYS A 744 -11.96 -62.67 53.54
N ARG A 745 -12.29 -61.38 53.70
CA ARG A 745 -11.53 -60.28 54.35
C ARG A 745 -10.02 -60.47 54.60
N LYS A 746 -9.26 -59.42 54.24
CA LYS A 746 -8.33 -58.78 55.18
C LYS A 746 -8.14 -57.29 54.86
N ASP A 747 -8.28 -56.45 55.87
CA ASP A 747 -8.18 -54.99 55.77
C ASP A 747 -6.73 -54.51 55.96
N ARG A 748 -6.32 -53.49 55.18
CA ARG A 748 -5.19 -52.54 55.35
C ARG A 748 -5.34 -51.51 54.20
N ILE A 749 -5.57 -50.21 54.39
CA ILE A 749 -5.07 -49.19 55.34
C ILE A 749 -3.63 -48.77 55.01
N ASP A 750 -3.54 -47.50 54.60
CA ASP A 750 -2.42 -46.57 54.37
C ASP A 750 -1.30 -46.98 53.38
N PHE A 751 -0.66 -46.07 52.63
CA PHE A 751 -0.75 -44.60 52.57
C PHE A 751 -1.14 -44.10 51.16
#